data_AF-A0A6I1TWJ6-F1
#
_entry.id   AF-A0A6I1TWJ6-F1
#
_cell.length_a   1.000
_cell.length_b   1.000
_cell.length_c   1.000
_cell.angle_alpha   90.00
_cell.angle_beta   90.00
_cell.angle_gamma   90.00
#
_symmetry.space_group_name_H-M   'P 1'
#
loop_
_entity.id
_entity.type
_entity.pdbx_description
1 polymer ?
#
loop_
_entity_poly.entity_id
_entity_poly.type
_entity_poly.pdbx_seq_one_letter_code
_entity_poly.pdbx_strand_id
1 'polypeptide(L)'
;MFHKGKHDREKQLRFSIRKVSFGAASVAVAALFMFLGNGAVSAAEQGVPSTNGETLAPQPKDQNVQNGTYEGNTVAISPAATVETNTQPSTVENNPSPESSPQKVETLDKKELTDLIKEIDGKFAKGTYATKTEESVNNLRTVLEEARTVLNNAKTQAELSQAQAKLVTATTKLQTKPEEKKEAPAVDTTNGKDTVGVKATNTEKAADTNSIANSGSRDERNGKALDKNNPFRTGTTPSTTDDTSATQVFDNPAEGADVKTLSNKLESLPETIQNNEKIQDMNELGNAKRVAKGQVLEIDEFGGWKAINQPDGTAGKFAIARKTESGVFPIETVNTVYNDRAKSYDTYVKEQAFDRSKDYMLFLGKVRTRASQSEQTFNGRDYQSTGLGASDSFAIKKFSGIEKTFKAYSPETGSKVKVAFKTGYTGDLNGTKAKYLVEVVYHQKGSEVNAYKYTFEPQPKGGTLKNDHGIVTSAKDGTGTEYLRSKFNNHNLNKDEVEAKMAEEANKPNGQAGMFTSSDIDLPVGVTEYTVRIKVTETERMGMGYQSPLRHYALPVTGTDFSIEQDTKNIAKDLLQRIYNRLVEQKSEDTKWSTPETKAAYETKLTEINNLLSSETSTTSKYKESAELLIEKYKSLNNRDEIVAAAKADLAQAVEAEKNEINADNSLTSAAKAEKVKAVEAKKTEEEAK
;
A
#
# COMPACT_ATOMS: atom_id res chain seq x y z
N MET A 1 5.19 101.80 28.10
CA MET A 1 5.18 102.38 29.46
C MET A 1 6.52 102.08 30.12
N PHE A 2 7.08 103.06 30.86
CA PHE A 2 8.12 102.98 31.93
C PHE A 2 9.34 102.03 31.74
N HIS A 3 10.59 102.53 31.65
CA HIS A 3 11.47 103.02 32.74
C HIS A 3 11.99 101.90 33.69
N LYS A 4 13.26 101.86 34.18
CA LYS A 4 14.49 102.63 33.87
C LYS A 4 15.70 102.05 34.63
N GLY A 5 16.86 101.93 33.96
CA GLY A 5 18.20 102.01 34.58
C GLY A 5 18.80 100.72 35.21
N LYS A 6 20.08 100.70 35.59
CA LYS A 6 21.21 101.62 35.28
C LYS A 6 22.53 101.03 35.84
N HIS A 7 23.60 100.91 35.02
CA HIS A 7 25.04 100.87 35.40
C HIS A 7 25.54 99.78 36.38
N ASP A 8 26.81 99.33 36.42
CA ASP A 8 27.99 99.48 35.54
C ASP A 8 29.05 98.43 35.96
N ARG A 9 29.92 98.00 35.01
CA ARG A 9 31.30 97.45 35.19
C ARG A 9 31.48 96.19 36.07
N GLU A 10 32.29 95.17 35.73
CA GLU A 10 33.21 94.85 34.62
C GLU A 10 33.43 93.29 34.63
N LYS A 11 34.06 92.58 33.67
CA LYS A 11 34.98 92.97 32.58
C LYS A 11 34.86 92.07 31.32
N GLN A 12 35.99 91.77 30.67
CA GLN A 12 36.23 91.03 29.41
C GLN A 12 36.31 89.49 29.63
N LEU A 13 36.20 88.58 28.64
CA LEU A 13 36.64 88.60 27.22
C LEU A 13 35.63 87.93 26.26
N ARG A 14 35.66 88.34 24.99
CA ARG A 14 35.00 87.65 23.86
C ARG A 14 36.00 86.77 23.12
N PHE A 15 35.59 85.60 22.64
CA PHE A 15 35.85 85.14 21.27
C PHE A 15 34.86 84.03 20.88
N SER A 16 34.38 84.05 19.63
CA SER A 16 33.44 83.06 19.11
C SER A 16 34.13 81.74 18.79
N ILE A 17 33.51 80.61 19.12
CA ILE A 17 33.79 79.32 18.49
C ILE A 17 32.59 78.95 17.62
N ARG A 18 32.86 78.49 16.38
CA ARG A 18 31.84 78.19 15.38
C ARG A 18 31.10 76.89 15.75
N LYS A 19 29.84 76.80 15.33
CA LYS A 19 29.16 75.51 15.14
C LYS A 19 30.04 74.59 14.29
N VAL A 20 30.19 73.34 14.71
CA VAL A 20 30.52 72.23 13.82
C VAL A 20 29.34 71.26 13.87
N SER A 21 28.75 70.98 12.72
CA SER A 21 27.57 70.14 12.57
C SER A 21 27.90 68.67 12.73
N PHE A 22 27.12 67.95 13.55
CA PHE A 22 26.98 66.50 13.38
C PHE A 22 26.25 66.27 12.05
N GLY A 23 26.95 65.68 11.07
CA GLY A 23 26.42 65.47 9.72
C GLY A 23 26.94 64.16 9.10
N ALA A 24 26.16 63.60 8.18
CA ALA A 24 26.40 62.35 7.44
C ALA A 24 26.41 61.05 8.27
N ALA A 25 27.48 60.73 9.02
CA ALA A 25 27.73 59.37 9.50
C ALA A 25 26.63 58.77 10.42
N SER A 26 26.02 59.58 11.30
CA SER A 26 24.93 59.10 12.18
C SER A 26 23.61 58.77 11.45
N VAL A 27 23.47 59.13 10.17
CA VAL A 27 22.34 58.70 9.33
C VAL A 27 22.60 57.32 8.73
N ALA A 28 23.86 56.95 8.45
CA ALA A 28 24.20 55.64 7.86
C ALA A 28 23.90 54.48 8.83
N VAL A 29 24.30 54.60 10.10
CA VAL A 29 24.01 53.59 11.13
C VAL A 29 22.50 53.46 11.40
N ALA A 30 21.77 54.58 11.45
CA ALA A 30 20.32 54.57 11.61
C ALA A 30 19.57 54.01 10.38
N ALA A 31 20.07 54.27 9.16
CA ALA A 31 19.49 53.76 7.93
C ALA A 31 19.67 52.24 7.79
N LEU A 32 20.83 51.70 8.22
CA LEU A 32 21.08 50.26 8.22
C LEU A 32 20.07 49.50 9.08
N PHE A 33 19.75 50.02 10.27
CA PHE A 33 18.75 49.42 11.16
C PHE A 33 17.29 49.67 10.74
N MET A 34 16.97 50.79 10.08
CA MET A 34 15.63 50.96 9.50
C MET A 34 15.35 50.03 8.32
N PHE A 35 16.36 49.67 7.52
CA PHE A 35 16.22 48.71 6.42
C PHE A 35 16.01 47.26 6.88
N LEU A 36 16.37 46.92 8.12
CA LEU A 36 16.13 45.61 8.74
C LEU A 36 14.78 45.54 9.48
N GLY A 37 14.10 46.67 9.70
CA GLY A 37 12.96 46.78 10.62
C GLY A 37 11.56 46.82 9.99
N ASN A 38 11.43 47.03 8.68
CA ASN A 38 10.13 47.02 7.98
C ASN A 38 10.30 46.54 6.53
N GLY A 39 9.38 45.67 6.08
CA GLY A 39 9.44 45.09 4.74
C GLY A 39 9.29 46.12 3.62
N ALA A 40 10.29 46.23 2.75
CA ALA A 40 10.24 47.07 1.57
C ALA A 40 9.42 46.41 0.44
N VAL A 41 8.20 46.91 0.24
CA VAL A 41 7.44 46.68 -1.01
C VAL A 41 8.12 47.47 -2.11
N SER A 42 8.49 46.81 -3.22
CA SER A 42 8.99 47.50 -4.41
C SER A 42 7.84 48.10 -5.21
N ALA A 43 7.73 49.42 -5.21
CA ALA A 43 6.89 50.17 -6.14
C ALA A 43 7.76 50.68 -7.30
N ALA A 44 7.45 50.23 -8.52
CA ALA A 44 8.10 50.74 -9.72
C ALA A 44 7.27 51.88 -10.31
N GLU A 45 7.84 53.08 -10.43
CA GLU A 45 7.29 54.14 -11.27
C GLU A 45 8.32 54.69 -12.25
N GLN A 46 7.78 55.15 -13.39
CA GLN A 46 8.51 55.46 -14.61
C GLN A 46 9.14 56.86 -14.56
N GLY A 47 10.36 56.98 -15.10
CA GLY A 47 10.94 58.28 -15.39
C GLY A 47 10.34 58.90 -16.65
N VAL A 48 10.04 60.20 -16.61
CA VAL A 48 9.73 61.04 -17.78
C VAL A 48 10.57 62.33 -17.69
N PRO A 49 11.38 62.68 -18.72
CA PRO A 49 12.08 63.95 -18.79
C PRO A 49 11.23 65.05 -19.46
N SER A 50 11.55 66.31 -19.20
CA SER A 50 10.73 67.45 -19.63
C SER A 50 11.16 68.07 -20.97
N THR A 51 10.17 68.25 -21.86
CA THR A 51 9.96 69.38 -22.79
C THR A 51 11.07 69.82 -23.77
N ASN A 52 10.82 69.66 -25.08
CA ASN A 52 10.45 70.77 -25.99
C ASN A 52 10.10 70.27 -27.41
N GLY A 53 9.14 70.94 -28.09
CA GLY A 53 9.02 70.92 -29.57
C GLY A 53 7.84 70.16 -30.20
N GLU A 54 6.72 70.87 -30.37
CA GLU A 54 5.90 70.94 -31.62
C GLU A 54 5.27 69.68 -32.30
N THR A 55 3.92 69.64 -32.24
CA THR A 55 3.02 69.69 -33.42
C THR A 55 2.47 68.39 -34.09
N LEU A 56 1.17 68.17 -33.84
CA LEU A 56 0.08 67.61 -34.70
C LEU A 56 0.04 66.14 -35.20
N ALA A 57 -1.02 65.47 -34.71
CA ALA A 57 -2.04 64.69 -35.45
C ALA A 57 -1.77 63.23 -35.94
N PRO A 58 -2.81 62.37 -36.08
CA PRO A 58 -2.65 60.91 -35.85
C PRO A 58 -3.14 59.94 -36.95
N GLN A 59 -2.50 58.75 -37.01
CA GLN A 59 -3.03 57.44 -37.45
C GLN A 59 -3.60 57.29 -38.90
N PRO A 60 -3.95 56.06 -39.37
CA PRO A 60 -3.29 54.73 -39.23
C PRO A 60 -3.14 54.04 -40.63
N LYS A 61 -2.73 52.76 -40.71
CA LYS A 61 -3.58 51.65 -41.27
C LYS A 61 -2.88 50.32 -41.63
N ASP A 62 -3.59 49.26 -41.24
CA ASP A 62 -3.97 48.01 -41.96
C ASP A 62 -2.95 46.97 -42.44
N GLN A 63 -3.41 45.71 -42.33
CA GLN A 63 -2.73 44.47 -42.72
C GLN A 63 -3.22 43.97 -44.09
N ASN A 64 -2.39 43.12 -44.71
CA ASN A 64 -2.76 41.95 -45.53
C ASN A 64 -3.33 42.18 -46.96
N VAL A 65 -2.80 41.44 -47.95
CA VAL A 65 -3.52 40.46 -48.81
C VAL A 65 -2.48 39.63 -49.61
N GLN A 66 -2.83 38.37 -49.92
CA GLN A 66 -1.99 37.34 -50.55
C GLN A 66 -1.91 37.39 -52.10
N ASN A 67 -0.87 36.74 -52.66
CA ASN A 67 -0.89 35.90 -53.87
C ASN A 67 0.47 35.17 -53.95
N GLY A 68 0.72 33.99 -54.53
CA GLY A 68 -0.06 32.96 -55.27
C GLY A 68 0.83 31.68 -55.37
N THR A 69 0.43 30.62 -56.09
CA THR A 69 0.89 29.23 -55.78
C THR A 69 1.28 28.36 -57.00
N TYR A 70 1.96 27.21 -56.74
CA TYR A 70 2.24 26.00 -57.60
C TYR A 70 3.06 26.20 -58.93
N GLU A 71 3.86 25.27 -59.48
CA GLU A 71 4.05 23.79 -59.38
C GLU A 71 5.55 23.33 -59.52
N GLY A 72 5.87 22.02 -59.30
CA GLY A 72 7.11 21.38 -59.81
C GLY A 72 7.56 20.04 -59.13
N ASN A 73 7.69 18.94 -59.89
CA ASN A 73 8.03 17.57 -59.42
C ASN A 73 9.56 17.25 -59.30
N THR A 74 9.97 16.24 -58.50
CA THR A 74 10.77 15.00 -58.86
C THR A 74 11.34 14.22 -57.64
N VAL A 75 11.92 13.01 -57.85
CA VAL A 75 12.23 11.95 -56.84
C VAL A 75 13.61 11.27 -57.07
N ALA A 76 14.15 10.58 -56.03
CA ALA A 76 15.31 9.64 -55.98
C ALA A 76 16.70 10.26 -55.67
N ILE A 77 17.72 9.60 -55.06
CA ILE A 77 18.08 8.15 -54.92
C ILE A 77 18.91 7.87 -53.61
N SER A 78 19.17 6.59 -53.25
CA SER A 78 20.06 6.11 -52.16
C SER A 78 21.28 5.30 -52.67
N PRO A 79 22.33 5.03 -51.85
CA PRO A 79 22.70 3.65 -51.40
C PRO A 79 23.29 3.57 -49.94
N ALA A 80 23.19 2.48 -49.14
CA ALA A 80 23.87 1.15 -49.11
C ALA A 80 25.39 1.18 -48.75
N ALA A 81 26.06 0.25 -48.02
CA ALA A 81 25.73 -1.09 -47.47
C ALA A 81 26.69 -1.53 -46.29
N THR A 82 26.48 -2.72 -45.71
CA THR A 82 27.30 -3.40 -44.64
C THR A 82 27.94 -4.71 -45.12
N VAL A 83 29.12 -5.10 -44.59
CA VAL A 83 29.65 -6.50 -44.59
C VAL A 83 30.41 -6.82 -43.27
N GLU A 84 30.49 -8.11 -42.95
CA GLU A 84 30.78 -8.75 -41.65
C GLU A 84 32.27 -9.04 -41.33
N THR A 85 32.56 -9.48 -40.09
CA THR A 85 33.32 -10.74 -39.88
C THR A 85 33.13 -11.34 -38.48
N ASN A 86 32.96 -12.66 -38.41
CA ASN A 86 32.94 -13.49 -37.19
C ASN A 86 34.36 -13.81 -36.69
N THR A 87 34.52 -14.20 -35.41
CA THR A 87 35.08 -15.51 -34.94
C THR A 87 35.12 -15.56 -33.40
N GLN A 88 34.85 -16.74 -32.81
CA GLN A 88 34.81 -17.02 -31.36
C GLN A 88 36.11 -17.78 -30.89
N PRO A 89 36.18 -18.44 -29.72
CA PRO A 89 37.14 -18.15 -28.65
C PRO A 89 38.32 -19.14 -28.54
N SER A 90 39.24 -18.92 -27.58
CA SER A 90 39.97 -20.01 -26.87
C SER A 90 40.61 -19.58 -25.55
N THR A 91 40.88 -20.56 -24.70
CA THR A 91 41.30 -20.52 -23.29
C THR A 91 42.83 -20.56 -23.09
N VAL A 92 43.32 -20.26 -21.87
CA VAL A 92 44.19 -21.13 -21.01
C VAL A 92 44.70 -20.35 -19.78
N GLU A 93 44.91 -21.06 -18.67
CA GLU A 93 45.31 -20.58 -17.33
C GLU A 93 46.85 -20.42 -17.15
N ASN A 94 47.31 -19.43 -16.34
CA ASN A 94 48.06 -19.62 -15.07
C ASN A 94 48.76 -18.34 -14.53
N ASN A 95 48.39 -17.95 -13.29
CA ASN A 95 49.20 -17.53 -12.11
C ASN A 95 50.65 -16.97 -12.22
N PRO A 96 51.17 -16.25 -11.19
CA PRO A 96 50.57 -15.22 -10.31
C PRO A 96 51.52 -14.01 -10.04
N SER A 97 51.27 -13.27 -8.94
CA SER A 97 52.15 -12.33 -8.21
C SER A 97 52.10 -10.83 -8.57
N PRO A 98 52.35 -9.92 -7.60
CA PRO A 98 51.38 -8.85 -7.33
C PRO A 98 51.97 -7.44 -7.21
N GLU A 99 51.20 -6.41 -7.52
CA GLU A 99 51.37 -5.11 -6.86
C GLU A 99 50.10 -4.23 -6.89
N SER A 100 50.11 -3.18 -6.07
CA SER A 100 48.92 -2.56 -5.48
C SER A 100 48.11 -1.65 -6.41
N SER A 101 46.79 -1.70 -6.26
CA SER A 101 45.87 -0.64 -6.71
C SER A 101 44.75 -0.48 -5.65
N PRO A 102 44.05 0.67 -5.59
CA PRO A 102 43.52 1.21 -4.34
C PRO A 102 42.29 0.47 -3.79
N GLN A 103 42.08 0.58 -2.46
CA GLN A 103 40.97 -0.03 -1.74
C GLN A 103 39.61 0.38 -2.33
N LYS A 104 39.00 -0.57 -3.06
CA LYS A 104 37.56 -0.60 -3.28
C LYS A 104 36.87 -0.75 -1.92
N VAL A 105 36.02 0.21 -1.57
CA VAL A 105 35.11 0.04 -0.43
C VAL A 105 34.13 -1.08 -0.77
N GLU A 106 34.28 -2.24 -0.13
CA GLU A 106 33.28 -3.30 -0.23
C GLU A 106 32.00 -2.85 0.46
N THR A 107 30.93 -2.70 -0.32
CA THR A 107 29.58 -2.47 0.20
C THR A 107 29.11 -3.76 0.87
N LEU A 108 29.09 -3.78 2.20
CA LEU A 108 28.65 -4.93 2.99
C LEU A 108 27.21 -5.34 2.63
N ASP A 109 26.99 -6.64 2.41
CA ASP A 109 25.64 -7.18 2.21
C ASP A 109 24.97 -7.39 3.58
N LYS A 110 24.03 -6.49 3.88
CA LYS A 110 23.25 -6.47 5.11
C LYS A 110 21.89 -7.16 4.99
N LYS A 111 21.53 -7.69 3.80
CA LYS A 111 20.17 -8.14 3.50
C LYS A 111 19.72 -9.30 4.40
N GLU A 112 20.51 -10.37 4.48
CA GLU A 112 20.11 -11.58 5.22
C GLU A 112 19.92 -11.32 6.72
N LEU A 113 20.82 -10.53 7.33
CA LEU A 113 20.71 -10.14 8.74
C LEU A 113 19.48 -9.24 8.98
N THR A 114 19.19 -8.31 8.05
CA THR A 114 18.02 -7.43 8.11
C THR A 114 16.71 -8.22 8.03
N ASP A 115 16.62 -9.18 7.11
CA ASP A 115 15.42 -9.99 6.91
C ASP A 115 15.18 -10.94 8.10
N LEU A 116 16.23 -11.54 8.66
CA LEU A 116 16.14 -12.38 9.87
C LEU A 116 15.70 -11.60 11.11
N ILE A 117 16.21 -10.37 11.29
CA ILE A 117 15.77 -9.47 12.37
C ILE A 117 14.27 -9.15 12.22
N LYS A 118 13.81 -8.78 11.01
CA LYS A 118 12.39 -8.52 10.73
C LYS A 118 11.50 -9.74 10.99
N GLU A 119 11.96 -10.94 10.63
CA GLU A 119 11.21 -12.18 10.87
C GLU A 119 11.01 -12.44 12.38
N ILE A 120 12.07 -12.25 13.17
CA ILE A 120 12.04 -12.45 14.62
C ILE A 120 11.20 -11.36 15.32
N ASP A 121 11.33 -10.09 14.92
CA ASP A 121 10.46 -9.00 15.38
C ASP A 121 8.98 -9.29 15.08
N GLY A 122 8.68 -9.77 13.87
CA GLY A 122 7.33 -10.20 13.49
C GLY A 122 6.78 -11.33 14.37
N LYS A 123 7.62 -12.29 14.77
CA LYS A 123 7.26 -13.38 15.70
C LYS A 123 7.08 -12.88 17.14
N PHE A 124 7.84 -11.89 17.58
CA PHE A 124 7.61 -11.21 18.86
C PHE A 124 6.28 -10.44 18.87
N ALA A 125 6.02 -9.62 17.86
CA ALA A 125 4.77 -8.84 17.75
C ALA A 125 3.52 -9.72 17.66
N LYS A 126 3.61 -10.87 16.97
CA LYS A 126 2.51 -11.87 16.88
C LYS A 126 2.38 -12.76 18.11
N GLY A 127 3.19 -12.57 19.16
CA GLY A 127 3.15 -13.40 20.37
C GLY A 127 3.55 -14.86 20.16
N THR A 128 4.20 -15.21 19.03
CA THR A 128 4.55 -16.59 18.64
C THR A 128 5.38 -17.32 19.70
N TYR A 129 6.14 -16.57 20.50
CA TYR A 129 6.99 -17.11 21.57
C TYR A 129 6.32 -17.17 22.96
N ALA A 130 5.03 -16.86 23.10
CA ALA A 130 4.34 -16.86 24.40
C ALA A 130 4.33 -18.24 25.11
N THR A 131 4.45 -19.32 24.35
CA THR A 131 4.57 -20.72 24.83
C THR A 131 6.00 -21.13 25.18
N LYS A 132 6.98 -20.25 25.03
CA LYS A 132 8.41 -20.50 25.31
C LYS A 132 8.81 -20.03 26.71
N THR A 133 9.86 -20.63 27.29
CA THR A 133 10.37 -20.25 28.62
C THR A 133 10.88 -18.82 28.60
N GLU A 134 10.63 -18.06 29.67
CA GLU A 134 11.03 -16.66 29.75
C GLU A 134 12.55 -16.47 29.61
N GLU A 135 13.34 -17.38 30.17
CA GLU A 135 14.80 -17.42 30.03
C GLU A 135 15.25 -17.54 28.56
N SER A 136 14.70 -18.49 27.79
CA SER A 136 15.09 -18.69 26.38
C SER A 136 14.61 -17.55 25.48
N VAL A 137 13.47 -16.93 25.80
CA VAL A 137 12.95 -15.76 25.10
C VAL A 137 13.77 -14.50 25.39
N ASN A 138 14.20 -14.30 26.64
CA ASN A 138 15.05 -13.17 27.00
C ASN A 138 16.46 -13.31 26.41
N ASN A 139 17.02 -14.54 26.34
CA ASN A 139 18.26 -14.80 25.60
C ASN A 139 18.14 -14.41 24.11
N LEU A 140 17.04 -14.81 23.44
CA LEU A 140 16.77 -14.40 22.05
C LEU A 140 16.68 -12.87 21.90
N ARG A 141 16.07 -12.15 22.84
CA ARG A 141 16.04 -10.67 22.83
C ARG A 141 17.44 -10.07 22.94
N THR A 142 18.29 -10.57 23.84
CA THR A 142 19.67 -10.10 23.97
C THR A 142 20.46 -10.27 22.67
N VAL A 143 20.38 -11.46 22.05
CA VAL A 143 21.09 -11.74 20.79
C VAL A 143 20.51 -10.94 19.62
N LEU A 144 19.22 -10.60 19.64
CA LEU A 144 18.58 -9.73 18.65
C LEU A 144 19.13 -8.30 18.72
N GLU A 145 19.32 -7.73 19.91
CA GLU A 145 19.90 -6.39 20.08
C GLU A 145 21.41 -6.36 19.78
N GLU A 146 22.16 -7.43 20.09
CA GLU A 146 23.53 -7.61 19.56
C GLU A 146 23.52 -7.59 18.02
N ALA A 147 22.60 -8.31 17.39
CA ALA A 147 22.50 -8.37 15.93
C ALA A 147 22.15 -7.01 15.29
N ARG A 148 21.26 -6.21 15.89
CA ARG A 148 21.01 -4.81 15.46
C ARG A 148 22.26 -3.94 15.59
N THR A 149 23.00 -4.10 16.68
CA THR A 149 24.24 -3.34 16.92
C THR A 149 25.30 -3.67 15.86
N VAL A 150 25.45 -4.94 15.50
CA VAL A 150 26.36 -5.37 14.42
C VAL A 150 25.86 -4.93 13.04
N LEU A 151 24.55 -5.02 12.77
CA LEU A 151 23.96 -4.54 11.51
C LEU A 151 24.31 -3.08 11.21
N ASN A 152 24.35 -2.23 12.25
CA ASN A 152 24.68 -0.81 12.11
C ASN A 152 26.20 -0.55 12.08
N ASN A 153 27.00 -1.28 12.86
CA ASN A 153 28.41 -0.94 13.12
C ASN A 153 29.46 -1.88 12.49
N ALA A 154 29.06 -2.97 11.82
CA ALA A 154 29.99 -3.92 11.19
C ALA A 154 30.91 -3.24 10.18
N LYS A 155 32.17 -3.67 10.15
CA LYS A 155 33.22 -3.23 9.23
C LYS A 155 33.58 -4.31 8.20
N THR A 156 33.13 -5.54 8.41
CA THR A 156 33.43 -6.71 7.58
C THR A 156 32.19 -7.59 7.37
N GLN A 157 32.16 -8.34 6.27
CA GLN A 157 31.06 -9.27 5.99
C GLN A 157 31.03 -10.43 7.01
N ALA A 158 32.19 -10.81 7.54
CA ALA A 158 32.32 -11.87 8.55
C ALA A 158 31.57 -11.54 9.85
N GLU A 159 31.58 -10.28 10.29
CA GLU A 159 30.82 -9.83 11.47
C GLU A 159 29.30 -9.96 11.25
N LEU A 160 28.80 -9.61 10.06
CA LEU A 160 27.39 -9.75 9.70
C LEU A 160 26.95 -11.22 9.66
N SER A 161 27.71 -12.08 8.97
CA SER A 161 27.45 -13.52 8.93
C SER A 161 27.55 -14.18 10.31
N GLN A 162 28.46 -13.71 11.18
CA GLN A 162 28.57 -14.20 12.55
C GLN A 162 27.36 -13.78 13.41
N ALA A 163 26.88 -12.53 13.27
CA ALA A 163 25.68 -12.06 13.96
C ALA A 163 24.42 -12.83 13.52
N GLN A 164 24.29 -13.08 12.21
CA GLN A 164 23.24 -13.92 11.64
C GLN A 164 23.29 -15.36 12.22
N ALA A 165 24.46 -16.00 12.21
CA ALA A 165 24.63 -17.35 12.75
C ALA A 165 24.33 -17.44 14.26
N LYS A 166 24.73 -16.42 15.05
CA LYS A 166 24.33 -16.29 16.46
C LYS A 166 22.81 -16.21 16.61
N LEU A 167 22.15 -15.37 15.81
CA LEU A 167 20.70 -15.12 15.89
C LEU A 167 19.86 -16.35 15.47
N VAL A 168 20.30 -17.09 14.44
CA VAL A 168 19.74 -18.41 14.10
C VAL A 168 19.93 -19.39 15.27
N THR A 169 21.12 -19.43 15.88
CA THR A 169 21.42 -20.32 17.02
C THR A 169 20.62 -19.97 18.28
N ALA A 170 20.33 -18.69 18.52
CA ALA A 170 19.44 -18.28 19.61
C ALA A 170 18.00 -18.73 19.35
N THR A 171 17.55 -18.65 18.09
CA THR A 171 16.20 -19.09 17.68
C THR A 171 15.99 -20.60 17.85
N THR A 172 17.02 -21.43 17.60
CA THR A 172 16.93 -22.89 17.81
C THR A 172 16.97 -23.31 19.29
N LYS A 173 17.43 -22.43 20.19
CA LYS A 173 17.50 -22.68 21.65
C LYS A 173 16.21 -22.35 22.41
N LEU A 174 15.13 -21.98 21.73
CA LEU A 174 13.83 -21.67 22.33
C LEU A 174 13.12 -22.89 22.94
N GLN A 175 13.20 -23.03 24.26
CA GLN A 175 12.55 -24.07 25.04
C GLN A 175 11.07 -23.76 25.25
N THR A 176 10.20 -24.76 25.18
CA THR A 176 8.77 -24.62 25.55
C THR A 176 8.60 -24.57 27.06
N LYS A 177 7.64 -23.78 27.55
CA LYS A 177 7.19 -23.84 28.94
C LYS A 177 6.77 -25.28 29.27
N PRO A 178 7.06 -25.80 30.47
CA PRO A 178 6.43 -27.02 30.94
C PRO A 178 4.92 -26.86 30.91
N GLU A 179 4.20 -27.86 30.40
CA GLU A 179 2.76 -27.92 30.63
C GLU A 179 2.52 -28.06 32.13
N GLU A 180 1.60 -27.25 32.68
CA GLU A 180 0.95 -27.61 33.93
C GLU A 180 0.21 -28.92 33.69
N LYS A 181 0.84 -30.04 34.07
CA LYS A 181 0.12 -31.28 34.33
C LYS A 181 -0.92 -30.95 35.38
N LYS A 182 -2.18 -30.84 34.96
CA LYS A 182 -3.30 -31.06 35.87
C LYS A 182 -3.04 -32.39 36.56
N GLU A 183 -2.97 -32.36 37.88
CA GLU A 183 -2.94 -33.58 38.67
C GLU A 183 -4.10 -34.48 38.21
N ALA A 184 -3.80 -35.76 37.99
CA ALA A 184 -4.86 -36.74 37.90
C ALA A 184 -5.67 -36.63 39.20
N PRO A 185 -7.01 -36.58 39.15
CA PRO A 185 -7.82 -36.52 40.36
C PRO A 185 -7.45 -37.71 41.25
N ALA A 186 -7.32 -37.45 42.55
CA ALA A 186 -6.98 -38.47 43.53
C ALA A 186 -7.93 -39.67 43.37
N VAL A 187 -7.35 -40.88 43.36
CA VAL A 187 -8.11 -42.12 43.25
C VAL A 187 -9.11 -42.18 44.40
N ASP A 188 -10.39 -42.27 44.06
CA ASP A 188 -11.46 -42.44 45.03
C ASP A 188 -11.22 -43.72 45.83
N THR A 189 -11.09 -43.58 47.15
CA THR A 189 -10.87 -44.70 48.08
C THR A 189 -12.18 -45.19 48.71
N THR A 190 -13.33 -44.91 48.11
CA THR A 190 -14.58 -45.59 48.47
C THR A 190 -14.52 -47.06 48.09
N ASN A 191 -14.21 -47.88 49.10
CA ASN A 191 -14.35 -49.33 49.07
C ASN A 191 -15.69 -49.72 48.42
N GLY A 192 -15.61 -50.52 47.35
CA GLY A 192 -16.78 -50.97 46.60
C GLY A 192 -17.83 -51.62 47.51
N LYS A 193 -19.00 -51.00 47.57
CA LYS A 193 -20.19 -51.55 48.20
C LYS A 193 -21.42 -51.04 47.45
N ASP A 194 -22.24 -51.97 46.96
CA ASP A 194 -23.39 -51.63 46.12
C ASP A 194 -24.41 -50.77 46.87
N THR A 195 -24.55 -49.51 46.47
CA THR A 195 -25.59 -48.59 46.97
C THR A 195 -26.80 -48.59 46.05
N VAL A 196 -27.53 -49.71 46.07
CA VAL A 196 -28.82 -49.81 45.40
C VAL A 196 -29.84 -48.92 46.13
N GLY A 197 -30.32 -47.86 45.47
CA GLY A 197 -31.64 -47.28 45.76
C GLY A 197 -31.76 -46.22 46.86
N VAL A 198 -30.84 -45.24 46.96
CA VAL A 198 -31.11 -43.98 47.69
C VAL A 198 -31.24 -42.82 46.70
N LYS A 199 -32.47 -42.31 46.56
CA LYS A 199 -32.80 -41.14 45.72
C LYS A 199 -32.33 -39.86 46.41
N ALA A 200 -31.42 -39.11 45.78
CA ALA A 200 -31.00 -37.80 46.29
C ALA A 200 -32.19 -36.83 46.31
N THR A 201 -32.38 -36.11 47.42
CA THR A 201 -33.53 -35.21 47.66
C THR A 201 -33.47 -33.90 46.87
N ASN A 202 -32.44 -33.73 46.05
CA ASN A 202 -32.04 -32.47 45.42
C ASN A 202 -31.80 -32.62 43.90
N THR A 203 -32.41 -33.63 43.27
CA THR A 203 -32.45 -33.81 41.80
C THR A 203 -33.85 -33.69 41.19
N GLU A 204 -34.89 -33.42 42.00
CA GLU A 204 -36.22 -33.15 41.47
C GLU A 204 -36.38 -31.71 40.99
N LYS A 205 -36.95 -31.58 39.79
CA LYS A 205 -37.36 -30.34 39.15
C LYS A 205 -38.54 -29.75 39.94
N ALA A 206 -38.52 -28.45 40.25
CA ALA A 206 -39.70 -27.78 40.81
C ALA A 206 -40.86 -27.81 39.78
N ALA A 207 -42.10 -28.04 40.22
CA ALA A 207 -43.24 -28.29 39.33
C ALA A 207 -43.39 -27.25 38.20
N ASP A 208 -43.07 -25.99 38.52
CA ASP A 208 -43.33 -24.82 37.68
C ASP A 208 -42.11 -24.37 36.84
N THR A 209 -40.93 -24.97 37.01
CA THR A 209 -39.68 -24.50 36.35
C THR A 209 -38.80 -25.67 35.90
N ASN A 210 -38.12 -25.59 34.76
CA ASN A 210 -37.16 -26.62 34.31
C ASN A 210 -35.83 -26.63 35.09
N SER A 211 -35.77 -26.00 36.28
CA SER A 211 -34.56 -25.85 37.08
C SER A 211 -34.58 -26.73 38.32
N ILE A 212 -33.40 -27.23 38.68
CA ILE A 212 -33.14 -27.90 39.96
C ILE A 212 -32.66 -26.82 40.95
N ALA A 213 -33.12 -26.88 42.20
CA ALA A 213 -32.72 -25.92 43.23
C ALA A 213 -31.18 -25.86 43.36
N ASN A 214 -30.63 -24.63 43.39
CA ASN A 214 -29.18 -24.34 43.45
C ASN A 214 -28.33 -24.75 42.23
N SER A 215 -28.92 -25.11 41.08
CA SER A 215 -28.14 -25.29 39.85
C SER A 215 -27.41 -23.99 39.47
N GLY A 216 -26.07 -24.03 39.41
CA GLY A 216 -25.25 -22.86 39.06
C GLY A 216 -25.04 -21.84 40.19
N SER A 217 -25.37 -22.14 41.45
CA SER A 217 -25.18 -21.19 42.58
C SER A 217 -23.71 -20.80 42.85
N ARG A 218 -22.75 -21.52 42.26
CA ARG A 218 -21.30 -21.22 42.29
C ARG A 218 -20.79 -20.47 41.04
N ASP A 219 -21.65 -20.21 40.04
CA ASP A 219 -21.30 -19.37 38.89
C ASP A 219 -21.61 -17.90 39.22
N GLU A 220 -20.60 -17.03 39.21
CA GLU A 220 -20.73 -15.61 39.55
C GLU A 220 -21.67 -14.81 38.63
N ARG A 221 -22.09 -15.40 37.50
CA ARG A 221 -23.03 -14.83 36.53
C ARG A 221 -24.48 -15.24 36.82
N ASN A 222 -24.71 -16.22 37.70
CA ASN A 222 -26.05 -16.67 38.03
C ASN A 222 -26.87 -15.52 38.68
N GLY A 223 -28.08 -15.29 38.18
CA GLY A 223 -28.94 -14.19 38.61
C GLY A 223 -28.53 -12.78 38.15
N LYS A 224 -27.42 -12.61 37.42
CA LYS A 224 -27.05 -11.30 36.82
C LYS A 224 -27.73 -11.12 35.46
N ALA A 225 -28.08 -9.87 35.13
CA ALA A 225 -28.62 -9.53 33.81
C ALA A 225 -27.58 -9.85 32.71
N LEU A 226 -28.04 -10.40 31.58
CA LEU A 226 -27.16 -10.64 30.44
C LEU A 226 -26.59 -9.32 29.90
N ASP A 227 -25.28 -9.34 29.60
CA ASP A 227 -24.67 -8.31 28.77
C ASP A 227 -25.26 -8.39 27.35
N LYS A 228 -25.98 -7.33 26.96
CA LYS A 228 -26.61 -7.22 25.64
C LYS A 228 -25.58 -7.09 24.50
N ASN A 229 -24.35 -6.70 24.82
CA ASN A 229 -23.24 -6.60 23.86
C ASN A 229 -22.48 -7.92 23.66
N ASN A 230 -22.74 -8.93 24.51
CA ASN A 230 -22.15 -10.26 24.41
C ASN A 230 -23.22 -11.35 24.61
N PRO A 231 -24.21 -11.44 23.70
CA PRO A 231 -25.19 -12.51 23.74
C PRO A 231 -24.46 -13.86 23.59
N PHE A 232 -24.96 -14.89 24.29
CA PHE A 232 -24.41 -16.25 24.25
C PHE A 232 -24.09 -16.67 22.81
N ARG A 233 -22.90 -17.27 22.63
CA ARG A 233 -22.40 -17.81 21.35
C ARG A 233 -23.36 -18.85 20.77
N THR A 234 -24.40 -18.39 20.09
CA THR A 234 -25.01 -19.12 18.99
C THR A 234 -23.95 -19.27 17.91
N GLY A 235 -23.92 -20.43 17.25
CA GLY A 235 -22.96 -20.72 16.18
C GLY A 235 -23.26 -19.94 14.91
N THR A 236 -23.12 -18.62 14.96
CA THR A 236 -23.21 -17.74 13.79
C THR A 236 -21.97 -17.90 12.94
N THR A 237 -22.20 -17.98 11.62
CA THR A 237 -21.27 -17.74 10.52
C THR A 237 -20.15 -16.77 10.90
N PRO A 238 -18.88 -17.00 10.49
CA PRO A 238 -17.79 -16.05 10.70
C PRO A 238 -18.23 -14.67 10.23
N SER A 239 -18.38 -13.74 11.17
CA SER A 239 -18.84 -12.40 10.83
C SER A 239 -17.73 -11.71 10.03
N THR A 240 -18.13 -10.86 9.08
CA THR A 240 -17.18 -9.97 8.40
C THR A 240 -16.50 -9.01 9.37
N THR A 241 -17.04 -8.85 10.59
CA THR A 241 -16.47 -8.09 11.72
C THR A 241 -15.08 -8.60 12.17
N ASP A 242 -14.75 -9.87 11.96
CA ASP A 242 -13.44 -10.44 12.33
C ASP A 242 -12.40 -10.37 11.18
N ASP A 243 -12.74 -9.74 10.04
CA ASP A 243 -11.80 -9.52 8.94
C ASP A 243 -11.30 -8.09 8.95
N THR A 244 -10.31 -7.83 9.82
CA THR A 244 -9.71 -6.51 9.99
C THR A 244 -9.17 -5.93 8.69
N SER A 245 -8.67 -6.78 7.77
CA SER A 245 -8.17 -6.33 6.46
C SER A 245 -9.27 -5.73 5.59
N ALA A 246 -10.49 -6.29 5.65
CA ALA A 246 -11.63 -5.82 4.88
C ALA A 246 -12.31 -4.57 5.45
N THR A 247 -12.06 -4.22 6.71
CA THR A 247 -12.72 -3.10 7.41
C THR A 247 -11.81 -1.88 7.65
N GLN A 248 -10.65 -1.82 7.00
CA GLN A 248 -9.70 -0.71 7.15
C GLN A 248 -10.28 0.61 6.64
N VAL A 249 -10.16 1.66 7.45
CA VAL A 249 -10.51 3.06 7.10
C VAL A 249 -9.38 3.96 7.60
N PHE A 250 -9.04 4.99 6.84
CA PHE A 250 -8.08 6.01 7.23
C PHE A 250 -8.67 6.93 8.30
N ASP A 251 -8.01 6.97 9.45
CA ASP A 251 -8.29 7.92 10.53
C ASP A 251 -7.67 9.29 10.17
N ASN A 252 -8.47 10.25 9.69
CA ASN A 252 -7.97 11.54 9.23
C ASN A 252 -7.61 12.47 10.41
N PRO A 253 -6.40 13.07 10.45
CA PRO A 253 -6.08 14.07 11.47
C PRO A 253 -7.10 15.21 11.47
N ALA A 254 -7.56 15.64 12.65
CA ALA A 254 -8.51 16.74 12.82
C ALA A 254 -8.04 18.00 12.06
N GLU A 255 -8.99 18.79 11.51
CA GLU A 255 -8.72 19.98 10.69
C GLU A 255 -7.68 20.94 11.31
N GLY A 256 -7.74 21.10 12.64
CA GLY A 256 -6.81 21.88 13.46
C GLY A 256 -5.37 21.34 13.61
N ALA A 257 -5.03 20.19 13.02
CA ALA A 257 -3.73 19.52 13.25
C ALA A 257 -2.52 20.37 12.84
N ASP A 258 -1.44 20.24 13.62
CA ASP A 258 -0.17 20.91 13.38
C ASP A 258 0.66 20.23 12.29
N VAL A 259 1.65 20.96 11.77
CA VAL A 259 2.55 20.50 10.71
C VAL A 259 3.24 19.18 11.07
N LYS A 260 3.67 19.01 12.32
CA LYS A 260 4.35 17.79 12.79
C LYS A 260 3.43 16.56 12.74
N THR A 261 2.19 16.71 13.19
CA THR A 261 1.18 15.65 13.21
C THR A 261 0.82 15.22 11.79
N LEU A 262 0.62 16.20 10.90
CA LEU A 262 0.33 15.95 9.48
C LEU A 262 1.51 15.26 8.77
N SER A 263 2.74 15.74 8.96
CA SER A 263 3.94 15.13 8.39
C SER A 263 4.13 13.70 8.86
N ASN A 264 4.03 13.43 10.17
CA ASN A 264 4.14 12.07 10.71
C ASN A 264 3.08 11.13 10.12
N LYS A 265 1.82 11.61 9.96
CA LYS A 265 0.74 10.82 9.36
C LYS A 265 1.04 10.50 7.89
N LEU A 266 1.49 11.50 7.12
CA LEU A 266 1.87 11.33 5.71
C LEU A 266 3.06 10.37 5.55
N GLU A 267 4.09 10.50 6.39
CA GLU A 267 5.25 9.61 6.41
C GLU A 267 4.84 8.15 6.68
N SER A 268 3.91 7.92 7.62
CA SER A 268 3.41 6.59 7.98
C SER A 268 2.48 5.92 6.94
N LEU A 269 1.92 6.69 6.00
CA LEU A 269 0.89 6.23 5.07
C LEU A 269 1.47 5.25 4.02
N PRO A 270 1.04 3.97 3.94
CA PRO A 270 1.57 3.05 2.92
C PRO A 270 1.14 3.48 1.50
N GLU A 271 1.84 3.03 0.45
CA GLU A 271 1.48 3.36 -0.95
C GLU A 271 0.10 2.78 -1.34
N THR A 272 -0.16 1.53 -0.91
CA THR A 272 -1.44 0.84 -1.07
C THR A 272 -1.84 0.11 0.22
N ILE A 273 -3.13 -0.17 0.35
CA ILE A 273 -3.73 -0.97 1.43
C ILE A 273 -4.24 -2.28 0.83
N GLN A 274 -3.81 -3.43 1.38
CA GLN A 274 -4.37 -4.73 1.03
C GLN A 274 -5.63 -5.01 1.87
N ASN A 275 -6.76 -5.22 1.20
CA ASN A 275 -8.05 -5.46 1.86
C ASN A 275 -8.49 -6.93 1.90
N ASN A 276 -7.70 -7.86 1.35
CA ASN A 276 -8.08 -9.27 1.19
C ASN A 276 -7.06 -10.28 1.75
N GLU A 277 -6.53 -10.02 2.95
CA GLU A 277 -5.52 -10.90 3.57
C GLU A 277 -6.10 -12.23 4.06
N LYS A 278 -7.38 -12.25 4.47
CA LYS A 278 -7.99 -13.42 5.12
C LYS A 278 -8.04 -14.68 4.25
N ILE A 279 -8.18 -14.55 2.91
CA ILE A 279 -8.31 -15.70 2.00
C ILE A 279 -6.96 -16.34 1.63
N GLN A 280 -5.82 -15.71 1.94
CA GLN A 280 -4.51 -16.12 1.41
C GLN A 280 -4.09 -17.54 1.88
N ASP A 281 -4.41 -17.94 3.12
CA ASP A 281 -4.14 -19.30 3.60
C ASP A 281 -5.27 -20.28 3.26
N MET A 282 -5.22 -20.78 2.04
CA MET A 282 -6.08 -21.84 1.53
C MET A 282 -6.04 -23.13 2.37
N ASN A 283 -4.91 -23.45 3.00
CA ASN A 283 -4.72 -24.72 3.71
C ASN A 283 -5.33 -24.67 5.11
N GLU A 284 -5.09 -23.60 5.87
CA GLU A 284 -5.71 -23.39 7.18
C GLU A 284 -7.24 -23.30 7.06
N LEU A 285 -7.73 -22.42 6.18
CA LEU A 285 -9.16 -22.26 5.93
C LEU A 285 -9.81 -23.54 5.39
N GLY A 286 -9.14 -24.25 4.48
CA GLY A 286 -9.61 -25.51 3.92
C GLY A 286 -9.74 -26.62 4.97
N ASN A 287 -8.76 -26.73 5.87
CA ASN A 287 -8.80 -27.67 6.99
C ASN A 287 -9.99 -27.38 7.92
N ALA A 288 -10.31 -26.10 8.18
CA ALA A 288 -11.47 -25.71 8.99
C ALA A 288 -12.81 -26.14 8.36
N LYS A 289 -12.92 -26.20 7.03
CA LYS A 289 -14.09 -26.73 6.30
C LYS A 289 -14.18 -28.26 6.29
N ARG A 290 -13.18 -28.97 6.85
CA ARG A 290 -13.15 -30.44 7.05
C ARG A 290 -13.39 -31.26 5.77
N VAL A 291 -12.95 -30.75 4.61
CA VAL A 291 -13.02 -31.50 3.34
C VAL A 291 -12.09 -32.72 3.43
N ALA A 292 -12.62 -33.92 3.15
CA ALA A 292 -11.79 -35.12 3.06
C ALA A 292 -10.86 -35.04 1.85
N LYS A 293 -9.70 -35.72 1.90
CA LYS A 293 -8.79 -35.81 0.75
C LYS A 293 -9.50 -36.47 -0.43
N GLY A 294 -9.28 -35.98 -1.65
CA GLY A 294 -9.93 -36.51 -2.86
C GLY A 294 -11.42 -36.17 -3.00
N GLN A 295 -11.95 -35.26 -2.17
CA GLN A 295 -13.36 -34.88 -2.18
C GLN A 295 -13.57 -33.40 -2.52
N VAL A 296 -14.78 -33.09 -2.98
CA VAL A 296 -15.27 -31.73 -3.21
C VAL A 296 -16.49 -31.48 -2.33
N LEU A 297 -16.49 -30.38 -1.59
CA LEU A 297 -17.62 -29.93 -0.78
C LEU A 297 -18.23 -28.67 -1.41
N GLU A 298 -19.55 -28.60 -1.48
CA GLU A 298 -20.27 -27.38 -1.85
C GLU A 298 -20.49 -26.52 -0.60
N ILE A 299 -20.04 -25.27 -0.63
CA ILE A 299 -20.04 -24.33 0.50
C ILE A 299 -20.61 -22.96 0.09
N ASP A 300 -20.89 -22.12 1.09
CA ASP A 300 -21.49 -20.79 0.96
C ASP A 300 -20.57 -19.65 1.45
N GLU A 301 -19.51 -19.95 2.20
CA GLU A 301 -18.52 -18.98 2.71
C GLU A 301 -17.11 -19.58 2.73
N PHE A 302 -16.10 -18.77 2.40
CA PHE A 302 -14.67 -19.08 2.57
C PHE A 302 -13.83 -17.79 2.66
N GLY A 303 -13.03 -17.62 3.71
CA GLY A 303 -12.12 -16.47 3.85
C GLY A 303 -12.84 -15.11 3.88
N GLY A 304 -14.10 -15.08 4.34
CA GLY A 304 -14.97 -13.90 4.30
C GLY A 304 -15.66 -13.64 2.95
N TRP A 305 -15.33 -14.40 1.90
CA TRP A 305 -16.07 -14.38 0.63
C TRP A 305 -17.30 -15.27 0.72
N LYS A 306 -18.44 -14.77 0.26
CA LYS A 306 -19.73 -15.48 0.29
C LYS A 306 -20.19 -15.86 -1.10
N ALA A 307 -20.98 -16.92 -1.22
CA ALA A 307 -21.63 -17.29 -2.46
C ALA A 307 -22.69 -16.23 -2.85
N ILE A 308 -22.76 -15.89 -4.13
CA ILE A 308 -23.74 -14.93 -4.64
C ILE A 308 -25.13 -15.56 -4.65
N ASN A 309 -26.04 -14.96 -3.90
CA ASN A 309 -27.45 -15.37 -3.85
C ASN A 309 -28.18 -15.07 -5.16
N GLN A 310 -29.21 -15.84 -5.44
CA GLN A 310 -30.05 -15.64 -6.63
C GLN A 310 -30.99 -14.44 -6.45
N PRO A 311 -31.44 -13.78 -7.54
CA PRO A 311 -32.42 -12.69 -7.48
C PRO A 311 -33.77 -13.09 -6.85
N ASP A 312 -34.10 -14.39 -6.82
CA ASP A 312 -35.28 -14.96 -6.15
C ASP A 312 -35.06 -15.25 -4.65
N GLY A 313 -33.92 -14.87 -4.09
CA GLY A 313 -33.54 -15.10 -2.70
C GLY A 313 -32.94 -16.49 -2.42
N THR A 314 -32.84 -17.38 -3.41
CA THR A 314 -32.22 -18.69 -3.22
C THR A 314 -30.74 -18.55 -2.85
N ALA A 315 -30.32 -19.21 -1.77
CA ALA A 315 -28.93 -19.23 -1.33
C ALA A 315 -27.98 -19.75 -2.43
N GLY A 316 -26.91 -18.99 -2.68
CA GLY A 316 -25.84 -19.39 -3.60
C GLY A 316 -24.95 -20.49 -3.04
N LYS A 317 -24.13 -21.09 -3.91
CA LYS A 317 -23.01 -21.96 -3.54
C LYS A 317 -21.80 -21.74 -4.45
N PHE A 318 -20.63 -22.12 -3.94
CA PHE A 318 -19.44 -22.47 -4.73
C PHE A 318 -18.86 -23.77 -4.18
N ALA A 319 -17.83 -24.33 -4.80
CA ALA A 319 -17.21 -25.58 -4.36
C ALA A 319 -15.79 -25.37 -3.84
N ILE A 320 -15.38 -26.21 -2.90
CA ILE A 320 -13.98 -26.36 -2.46
C ILE A 320 -13.56 -27.81 -2.68
N ALA A 321 -12.49 -28.03 -3.45
CA ALA A 321 -11.88 -29.34 -3.61
C ALA A 321 -10.62 -29.45 -2.75
N ARG A 322 -10.33 -30.66 -2.26
CA ARG A 322 -9.06 -31.00 -1.61
C ARG A 322 -8.33 -32.08 -2.39
N LYS A 323 -7.01 -31.94 -2.54
CA LYS A 323 -6.16 -32.96 -3.17
C LYS A 323 -6.32 -34.35 -2.54
N THR A 324 -6.11 -35.38 -3.34
CA THR A 324 -5.94 -36.78 -2.92
C THR A 324 -4.65 -36.95 -2.12
N GLU A 325 -4.44 -38.14 -1.54
CA GLU A 325 -3.18 -38.47 -0.84
C GLU A 325 -1.97 -38.39 -1.78
N SER A 326 -2.18 -38.69 -3.07
CA SER A 326 -1.16 -38.63 -4.13
C SER A 326 -0.94 -37.22 -4.72
N GLY A 327 -1.55 -36.18 -4.14
CA GLY A 327 -1.30 -34.79 -4.49
C GLY A 327 -1.97 -34.28 -5.77
N VAL A 328 -2.96 -34.99 -6.32
CA VAL A 328 -3.78 -34.52 -7.45
C VAL A 328 -5.14 -34.01 -6.97
N PHE A 329 -5.73 -33.03 -7.66
CA PHE A 329 -7.11 -32.64 -7.39
C PHE A 329 -8.10 -33.69 -7.90
N PRO A 330 -9.31 -33.78 -7.31
CA PRO A 330 -10.29 -34.80 -7.68
C PRO A 330 -10.73 -34.69 -9.14
N ILE A 331 -11.16 -35.80 -9.74
CA ILE A 331 -11.62 -35.86 -11.14
C ILE A 331 -12.78 -34.90 -11.43
N GLU A 332 -13.60 -34.54 -10.43
CA GLU A 332 -14.64 -33.51 -10.54
C GLU A 332 -14.11 -32.11 -10.94
N THR A 333 -12.79 -31.91 -10.92
CA THR A 333 -12.07 -30.69 -11.32
C THR A 333 -11.40 -30.80 -12.70
N VAL A 334 -11.69 -31.86 -13.47
CA VAL A 334 -11.13 -32.15 -14.80
C VAL A 334 -12.25 -32.49 -15.78
N ASN A 335 -12.17 -32.05 -17.03
CA ASN A 335 -13.18 -32.36 -18.04
C ASN A 335 -13.23 -33.87 -18.34
N THR A 336 -14.40 -34.48 -18.12
CA THR A 336 -14.69 -35.86 -18.53
C THR A 336 -15.81 -35.90 -19.57
N VAL A 337 -15.51 -36.37 -20.78
CA VAL A 337 -16.45 -36.44 -21.91
C VAL A 337 -16.84 -37.90 -22.18
N TYR A 338 -18.11 -38.14 -22.53
CA TYR A 338 -18.57 -39.47 -22.94
C TYR A 338 -18.33 -39.69 -24.44
N ASN A 339 -17.66 -40.78 -24.77
CA ASN A 339 -17.37 -41.17 -26.14
C ASN A 339 -18.37 -42.24 -26.60
N ASP A 340 -19.42 -41.83 -27.31
CA ASP A 340 -20.49 -42.75 -27.72
C ASP A 340 -20.02 -43.86 -28.67
N ARG A 341 -18.98 -43.62 -29.48
CA ARG A 341 -18.41 -44.65 -30.37
C ARG A 341 -17.65 -45.72 -29.59
N ALA A 342 -16.89 -45.34 -28.58
CA ALA A 342 -16.10 -46.24 -27.74
C ALA A 342 -16.87 -46.77 -26.51
N LYS A 343 -18.06 -46.22 -26.23
CA LYS A 343 -18.86 -46.45 -25.01
C LYS A 343 -18.04 -46.29 -23.72
N SER A 344 -17.15 -45.30 -23.73
CA SER A 344 -16.15 -45.01 -22.68
C SER A 344 -16.22 -43.55 -22.23
N TYR A 345 -15.51 -43.22 -21.15
CA TYR A 345 -15.26 -41.83 -20.76
C TYR A 345 -13.80 -41.45 -20.96
N ASP A 346 -13.58 -40.27 -21.54
CA ASP A 346 -12.26 -39.69 -21.78
C ASP A 346 -12.09 -38.48 -20.84
N THR A 347 -11.11 -38.54 -19.94
CA THR A 347 -10.82 -37.51 -18.92
C THR A 347 -9.59 -36.71 -19.34
N TYR A 348 -9.76 -35.46 -19.72
CA TYR A 348 -8.74 -34.64 -20.39
C TYR A 348 -7.78 -34.01 -19.38
N VAL A 349 -6.79 -34.79 -18.94
CA VAL A 349 -5.80 -34.38 -17.93
C VAL A 349 -4.83 -33.32 -18.41
N LYS A 350 -4.66 -33.14 -19.73
CA LYS A 350 -3.88 -32.03 -20.31
C LYS A 350 -4.64 -30.71 -20.36
N GLU A 351 -5.92 -30.74 -20.72
CA GLU A 351 -6.74 -29.57 -21.09
C GLU A 351 -7.39 -28.90 -19.87
N GLN A 352 -6.57 -28.64 -18.86
CA GLN A 352 -6.88 -27.86 -17.68
C GLN A 352 -5.73 -26.90 -17.43
N ALA A 353 -5.98 -25.83 -16.67
CA ALA A 353 -4.93 -24.91 -16.23
C ALA A 353 -5.40 -24.14 -15.00
N PHE A 354 -4.78 -24.35 -13.83
CA PHE A 354 -5.04 -23.57 -12.61
C PHE A 354 -3.92 -23.76 -11.57
N ASP A 355 -3.94 -22.97 -10.50
CA ASP A 355 -2.89 -23.01 -9.47
C ASP A 355 -2.95 -24.30 -8.66
N ARG A 356 -1.78 -24.91 -8.38
CA ARG A 356 -1.67 -26.18 -7.65
C ARG A 356 -0.79 -26.10 -6.41
N SER A 357 -0.40 -24.89 -6.03
CA SER A 357 0.53 -24.62 -4.92
C SER A 357 -0.04 -24.99 -3.55
N LYS A 358 -1.37 -24.95 -3.40
CA LYS A 358 -2.11 -25.27 -2.17
C LYS A 358 -2.86 -26.59 -2.32
N ASP A 359 -3.27 -27.18 -1.19
CA ASP A 359 -4.00 -28.46 -1.19
C ASP A 359 -5.50 -28.30 -1.38
N TYR A 360 -5.97 -27.05 -1.33
CA TYR A 360 -7.36 -26.66 -1.52
C TYR A 360 -7.48 -25.66 -2.68
N MET A 361 -8.60 -25.75 -3.40
CA MET A 361 -8.95 -24.87 -4.53
C MET A 361 -10.45 -24.57 -4.48
N LEU A 362 -10.85 -23.33 -4.75
CA LEU A 362 -12.26 -22.98 -4.92
C LEU A 362 -12.67 -23.09 -6.38
N PHE A 363 -13.93 -23.40 -6.65
CA PHE A 363 -14.52 -23.43 -7.99
C PHE A 363 -15.86 -22.71 -7.97
N LEU A 364 -15.96 -21.62 -8.74
CA LEU A 364 -17.09 -20.70 -8.70
C LEU A 364 -18.33 -21.21 -9.45
N GLY A 365 -18.11 -22.06 -10.46
CA GLY A 365 -19.17 -22.63 -11.29
C GLY A 365 -19.33 -24.14 -11.09
N LYS A 366 -20.53 -24.63 -11.35
CA LYS A 366 -20.85 -26.07 -11.45
C LYS A 366 -21.56 -26.33 -12.77
N VAL A 367 -21.09 -27.32 -13.51
CA VAL A 367 -21.70 -27.74 -14.79
C VAL A 367 -22.77 -28.79 -14.51
N ARG A 368 -23.87 -28.75 -15.26
CA ARG A 368 -24.86 -29.82 -15.20
C ARG A 368 -24.33 -31.09 -15.86
N THR A 369 -24.31 -32.16 -15.10
CA THR A 369 -23.94 -33.51 -15.52
C THR A 369 -25.06 -34.50 -15.17
N ARG A 370 -24.86 -35.80 -15.37
CA ARG A 370 -25.83 -36.81 -14.88
C ARG A 370 -25.98 -36.77 -13.36
N ALA A 371 -24.90 -36.51 -12.64
CA ALA A 371 -24.88 -36.39 -11.16
C ALA A 371 -25.64 -35.17 -10.63
N SER A 372 -25.97 -34.22 -11.50
CA SER A 372 -26.71 -32.99 -11.19
C SER A 372 -27.90 -32.76 -12.13
N GLN A 373 -28.42 -33.83 -12.76
CA GLN A 373 -29.46 -33.73 -13.80
C GLN A 373 -30.77 -33.10 -13.32
N SER A 374 -31.09 -33.21 -12.03
CA SER A 374 -32.26 -32.59 -11.38
C SER A 374 -32.00 -31.17 -10.84
N GLU A 375 -30.78 -30.66 -10.98
CA GLU A 375 -30.44 -29.30 -10.54
C GLU A 375 -30.72 -28.29 -11.65
N GLN A 376 -31.43 -27.21 -11.31
CA GLN A 376 -31.85 -26.19 -12.25
C GLN A 376 -30.67 -25.43 -12.85
N THR A 377 -30.64 -25.28 -14.17
CA THR A 377 -29.68 -24.45 -14.91
C THR A 377 -30.17 -23.01 -15.04
N PHE A 378 -29.27 -22.07 -15.36
CA PHE A 378 -29.64 -20.67 -15.62
C PHE A 378 -30.67 -20.51 -16.77
N ASN A 379 -30.60 -21.36 -17.80
CA ASN A 379 -31.52 -21.36 -18.93
C ASN A 379 -32.82 -22.16 -18.71
N GLY A 380 -33.00 -22.78 -17.53
CA GLY A 380 -34.22 -23.49 -17.14
C GLY A 380 -34.60 -24.72 -17.97
N ARG A 381 -33.78 -25.14 -18.95
CA ARG A 381 -34.03 -26.34 -19.77
C ARG A 381 -33.83 -27.60 -18.94
N ASP A 382 -34.57 -28.67 -19.23
CA ASP A 382 -34.34 -29.99 -18.62
C ASP A 382 -33.02 -30.63 -19.04
N TYR A 383 -32.57 -31.66 -18.30
CA TYR A 383 -31.39 -32.43 -18.67
C TYR A 383 -31.64 -33.31 -19.90
N GLN A 384 -30.66 -33.35 -20.81
CA GLN A 384 -30.67 -34.20 -21.98
C GLN A 384 -29.42 -35.08 -21.94
N SER A 385 -29.58 -36.38 -22.17
CA SER A 385 -28.51 -37.37 -22.08
C SER A 385 -27.69 -37.50 -23.37
N THR A 386 -28.23 -37.02 -24.49
CA THR A 386 -27.67 -36.95 -25.84
C THR A 386 -28.28 -35.75 -26.58
N GLY A 387 -27.78 -35.41 -27.77
CA GLY A 387 -28.39 -34.43 -28.67
C GLY A 387 -28.01 -32.96 -28.42
N LEU A 388 -27.28 -32.66 -27.35
CA LEU A 388 -26.66 -31.33 -27.16
C LEU A 388 -25.43 -31.16 -28.08
N GLY A 389 -25.14 -29.91 -28.45
CA GLY A 389 -24.03 -29.54 -29.32
C GLY A 389 -22.66 -29.80 -28.69
N ALA A 390 -21.63 -29.88 -29.54
CA ALA A 390 -20.28 -30.30 -29.14
C ALA A 390 -19.62 -29.45 -28.03
N SER A 391 -20.07 -28.20 -27.84
CA SER A 391 -19.58 -27.29 -26.79
C SER A 391 -20.65 -26.95 -25.73
N ASP A 392 -21.82 -27.61 -25.75
CA ASP A 392 -22.94 -27.30 -24.85
C ASP A 392 -22.64 -27.80 -23.43
N SER A 393 -22.60 -26.87 -22.48
CA SER A 393 -22.16 -27.16 -21.11
C SER A 393 -22.81 -26.17 -20.13
N PHE A 394 -24.03 -26.48 -19.70
CA PHE A 394 -24.89 -25.53 -18.97
C PHE A 394 -24.54 -25.45 -17.49
N ALA A 395 -24.44 -24.25 -16.93
CA ALA A 395 -24.17 -23.99 -15.52
C ALA A 395 -25.41 -24.19 -14.64
N ILE A 396 -25.21 -24.73 -13.44
CA ILE A 396 -26.23 -24.83 -12.38
C ILE A 396 -26.48 -23.46 -11.77
N LYS A 397 -27.75 -23.04 -11.72
CA LYS A 397 -28.19 -21.70 -11.31
C LYS A 397 -27.63 -21.26 -9.95
N LYS A 398 -27.58 -22.16 -8.97
CA LYS A 398 -27.08 -21.86 -7.61
C LYS A 398 -25.58 -21.49 -7.56
N PHE A 399 -24.82 -21.76 -8.61
CA PHE A 399 -23.39 -21.47 -8.69
C PHE A 399 -23.17 -20.21 -9.52
N SER A 400 -23.37 -19.04 -8.90
CA SER A 400 -23.19 -17.73 -9.53
C SER A 400 -21.82 -17.08 -9.26
N GLY A 401 -20.99 -17.68 -8.41
CA GLY A 401 -19.69 -17.16 -8.00
C GLY A 401 -19.69 -16.58 -6.57
N ILE A 402 -18.71 -15.73 -6.29
CA ILE A 402 -18.44 -15.19 -4.95
C ILE A 402 -18.45 -13.67 -4.90
N GLU A 403 -18.83 -13.12 -3.75
CA GLU A 403 -18.75 -11.70 -3.45
C GLU A 403 -18.23 -11.42 -2.03
N LYS A 404 -17.63 -10.24 -1.86
CA LYS A 404 -17.17 -9.71 -0.57
C LYS A 404 -17.26 -8.19 -0.57
N THR A 405 -17.70 -7.63 0.55
CA THR A 405 -17.81 -6.19 0.77
C THR A 405 -16.66 -5.70 1.64
N PHE A 406 -16.06 -4.59 1.25
CA PHE A 406 -14.91 -3.96 1.88
C PHE A 406 -15.24 -2.50 2.23
N LYS A 407 -14.59 -1.95 3.25
CA LYS A 407 -14.64 -0.50 3.52
C LYS A 407 -13.74 0.27 2.55
N ALA A 408 -14.25 1.40 2.08
CA ALA A 408 -13.42 2.36 1.35
C ALA A 408 -12.43 2.98 2.34
N TYR A 409 -11.14 2.95 1.99
CA TYR A 409 -10.09 3.40 2.90
C TYR A 409 -10.12 4.91 3.10
N SER A 410 -10.47 5.69 2.06
CA SER A 410 -10.66 7.13 2.17
C SER A 410 -12.03 7.58 1.64
N PRO A 411 -13.09 7.56 2.47
CA PRO A 411 -14.38 8.11 2.06
C PRO A 411 -14.32 9.63 1.82
N GLU A 412 -13.44 10.35 2.51
CA GLU A 412 -13.34 11.81 2.45
C GLU A 412 -12.61 12.32 1.19
N THR A 413 -11.58 11.60 0.72
CA THR A 413 -10.80 11.99 -0.47
C THR A 413 -11.07 11.12 -1.71
N GLY A 414 -11.84 10.04 -1.57
CA GLY A 414 -11.89 8.95 -2.55
C GLY A 414 -10.57 8.16 -2.61
N SER A 415 -10.60 7.03 -3.31
CA SER A 415 -9.46 6.13 -3.57
C SER A 415 -9.63 5.40 -4.90
N LYS A 416 -8.57 4.76 -5.40
CA LYS A 416 -8.64 3.80 -6.51
C LYS A 416 -8.49 2.37 -6.01
N VAL A 417 -9.34 1.46 -6.48
CA VAL A 417 -9.28 0.02 -6.21
C VAL A 417 -8.58 -0.71 -7.35
N LYS A 418 -7.82 -1.76 -7.03
CA LYS A 418 -7.29 -2.74 -7.99
C LYS A 418 -7.64 -4.16 -7.55
N VAL A 419 -8.18 -4.95 -8.46
CA VAL A 419 -8.57 -6.35 -8.24
C VAL A 419 -7.61 -7.24 -9.03
N ALA A 420 -6.95 -8.20 -8.37
CA ALA A 420 -6.07 -9.15 -9.02
C ALA A 420 -6.21 -10.56 -8.45
N PHE A 421 -6.23 -11.59 -9.30
CA PHE A 421 -6.28 -13.00 -8.86
C PHE A 421 -5.82 -13.96 -9.97
N LYS A 422 -5.38 -15.15 -9.57
CA LYS A 422 -5.04 -16.24 -10.52
C LYS A 422 -6.28 -16.81 -11.18
N THR A 423 -6.20 -16.98 -12.50
CA THR A 423 -7.30 -17.44 -13.36
C THR A 423 -7.00 -18.81 -13.93
N GLY A 424 -8.03 -19.51 -14.41
CA GLY A 424 -7.85 -20.84 -14.97
C GLY A 424 -9.12 -21.47 -15.54
N TYR A 425 -8.99 -22.71 -15.98
CA TYR A 425 -10.09 -23.54 -16.46
C TYR A 425 -9.87 -25.00 -16.07
N THR A 426 -10.96 -25.72 -15.86
CA THR A 426 -10.99 -27.16 -15.55
C THR A 426 -11.24 -28.04 -16.78
N GLY A 427 -11.46 -27.41 -17.93
CA GLY A 427 -11.77 -28.08 -19.17
C GLY A 427 -11.77 -27.14 -20.37
N ASP A 428 -11.46 -27.71 -21.53
CA ASP A 428 -11.90 -27.23 -22.84
C ASP A 428 -12.98 -28.19 -23.37
N LEU A 429 -14.04 -27.65 -23.97
CA LEU A 429 -15.03 -28.42 -24.71
C LEU A 429 -15.18 -27.86 -26.14
N ASN A 430 -14.30 -28.33 -27.04
CA ASN A 430 -14.25 -27.95 -28.46
C ASN A 430 -14.01 -26.43 -28.65
N GLY A 431 -12.85 -25.97 -28.17
CA GLY A 431 -12.39 -24.57 -28.16
C GLY A 431 -13.09 -23.67 -27.15
N THR A 432 -13.93 -24.23 -26.27
CA THR A 432 -14.81 -23.48 -25.37
C THR A 432 -14.41 -23.71 -23.92
N LYS A 433 -14.17 -22.62 -23.18
CA LYS A 433 -13.77 -22.62 -21.77
C LYS A 433 -14.69 -21.68 -20.99
N ALA A 434 -14.99 -21.99 -19.72
CA ALA A 434 -15.75 -21.09 -18.86
C ALA A 434 -15.04 -19.72 -18.72
N LYS A 435 -15.83 -18.65 -18.68
CA LYS A 435 -15.33 -17.26 -18.56
C LYS A 435 -15.65 -16.65 -17.20
N TYR A 436 -14.81 -15.71 -16.78
CA TYR A 436 -14.99 -14.94 -15.55
C TYR A 436 -15.70 -13.64 -15.86
N LEU A 437 -16.58 -13.20 -14.96
CA LEU A 437 -17.10 -11.84 -14.91
C LEU A 437 -16.67 -11.19 -13.59
N VAL A 438 -15.91 -10.12 -13.64
CA VAL A 438 -15.53 -9.32 -12.46
C VAL A 438 -16.39 -8.07 -12.44
N GLU A 439 -17.04 -7.81 -11.31
CA GLU A 439 -17.79 -6.57 -11.05
C GLU A 439 -17.28 -5.93 -9.76
N VAL A 440 -17.09 -4.62 -9.76
CA VAL A 440 -16.93 -3.81 -8.54
C VAL A 440 -18.07 -2.80 -8.49
N VAL A 441 -18.80 -2.81 -7.39
CA VAL A 441 -19.99 -1.97 -7.18
C VAL A 441 -19.89 -1.23 -5.86
N TYR A 442 -20.51 -0.05 -5.76
CA TYR A 442 -20.67 0.69 -4.51
C TYR A 442 -22.08 1.26 -4.40
N HIS A 443 -22.50 1.64 -3.20
CA HIS A 443 -23.78 2.33 -3.00
C HIS A 443 -23.58 3.84 -2.94
N GLN A 444 -24.35 4.59 -3.73
CA GLN A 444 -24.39 6.05 -3.67
C GLN A 444 -25.83 6.54 -3.85
N LYS A 445 -26.27 7.49 -3.01
CA LYS A 445 -27.63 8.07 -3.04
C LYS A 445 -28.76 7.01 -3.05
N GLY A 446 -28.54 5.88 -2.36
CA GLY A 446 -29.51 4.78 -2.26
C GLY A 446 -29.59 3.84 -3.47
N SER A 447 -28.69 3.95 -4.44
CA SER A 447 -28.60 3.06 -5.62
C SER A 447 -27.27 2.32 -5.68
N GLU A 448 -27.25 1.09 -6.19
CA GLU A 448 -26.02 0.37 -6.55
C GLU A 448 -25.46 0.96 -7.85
N VAL A 449 -24.20 1.38 -7.82
CA VAL A 449 -23.45 1.91 -8.97
C VAL A 449 -22.39 0.88 -9.36
N ASN A 450 -22.34 0.52 -10.64
CA ASN A 450 -21.31 -0.36 -11.17
C ASN A 450 -20.08 0.48 -11.58
N ALA A 451 -19.01 0.39 -10.78
CA ALA A 451 -17.76 1.12 -10.99
C ALA A 451 -16.86 0.42 -12.02
N TYR A 452 -16.96 -0.91 -12.10
CA TYR A 452 -16.18 -1.74 -12.99
C TYR A 452 -16.96 -3.00 -13.35
N LYS A 453 -16.92 -3.37 -14.64
CA LYS A 453 -17.47 -4.62 -15.14
C LYS A 453 -16.65 -5.12 -16.31
N TYR A 454 -16.15 -6.36 -16.21
CA TYR A 454 -15.37 -6.97 -17.28
C TYR A 454 -15.59 -8.48 -17.36
N THR A 455 -15.77 -9.00 -18.58
CA THR A 455 -15.85 -10.43 -18.87
C THR A 455 -14.64 -10.85 -19.71
N PHE A 456 -13.96 -11.92 -19.30
CA PHE A 456 -12.79 -12.43 -20.01
C PHE A 456 -12.68 -13.95 -19.97
N GLU A 457 -12.01 -14.50 -20.98
CA GLU A 457 -11.59 -15.90 -21.04
C GLU A 457 -10.24 -16.09 -20.32
N PRO A 458 -10.03 -17.19 -19.58
CA PRO A 458 -8.77 -17.43 -18.86
C PRO A 458 -7.58 -17.72 -19.79
N GLN A 459 -7.84 -18.03 -21.07
CA GLN A 459 -6.81 -18.30 -22.08
C GLN A 459 -7.00 -17.40 -23.31
N PRO A 460 -6.72 -16.09 -23.23
CA PRO A 460 -6.83 -15.19 -24.37
C PRO A 460 -5.82 -15.55 -25.47
N LYS A 461 -6.28 -15.39 -26.72
CA LYS A 461 -5.41 -15.49 -27.90
C LYS A 461 -4.28 -14.45 -27.82
N GLY A 462 -3.05 -14.86 -28.14
CA GLY A 462 -1.86 -13.99 -28.06
C GLY A 462 -1.12 -14.01 -26.73
N GLY A 463 -1.56 -14.79 -25.74
CA GLY A 463 -0.78 -15.08 -24.51
C GLY A 463 -0.92 -14.05 -23.39
N THR A 464 -0.96 -12.75 -23.71
CA THR A 464 -1.36 -11.71 -22.76
C THR A 464 -2.26 -10.70 -23.46
N LEU A 465 -3.47 -10.51 -22.94
CA LEU A 465 -4.39 -9.46 -23.35
C LEU A 465 -4.22 -8.26 -22.43
N LYS A 466 -4.03 -7.07 -23.00
CA LYS A 466 -4.04 -5.80 -22.28
C LYS A 466 -5.02 -4.84 -22.95
N ASN A 467 -5.92 -4.26 -22.17
CA ASN A 467 -6.92 -3.29 -22.62
C ASN A 467 -7.19 -2.24 -21.53
N ASP A 468 -8.21 -1.41 -21.76
CA ASP A 468 -8.77 -0.42 -20.84
C ASP A 468 -9.30 -1.03 -19.54
N HIS A 469 -9.82 -2.26 -19.59
CA HIS A 469 -10.27 -3.01 -18.41
C HIS A 469 -9.13 -3.63 -17.59
N GLY A 470 -7.92 -3.78 -18.12
CA GLY A 470 -6.77 -4.30 -17.38
C GLY A 470 -5.89 -5.27 -18.18
N ILE A 471 -5.37 -6.29 -17.50
CA ILE A 471 -4.44 -7.29 -18.03
C ILE A 471 -4.94 -8.70 -17.70
N VAL A 472 -4.99 -9.56 -18.72
CA VAL A 472 -5.22 -11.02 -18.58
C VAL A 472 -4.01 -11.75 -19.16
N THR A 473 -3.20 -12.34 -18.29
CA THR A 473 -2.14 -13.28 -18.67
C THR A 473 -2.73 -14.68 -18.80
N SER A 474 -2.44 -15.35 -19.91
CA SER A 474 -3.10 -16.57 -20.33
C SER A 474 -2.69 -17.81 -19.52
N ALA A 475 -3.70 -18.55 -19.05
CA ALA A 475 -3.56 -19.88 -18.47
C ALA A 475 -3.17 -20.89 -19.56
N LYS A 476 -2.28 -21.83 -19.23
CA LYS A 476 -1.66 -22.74 -20.22
C LYS A 476 -1.98 -24.19 -19.90
N ASP A 477 -2.33 -24.95 -20.94
CA ASP A 477 -2.53 -26.39 -20.85
C ASP A 477 -1.29 -27.10 -20.29
N GLY A 478 -1.53 -28.30 -19.76
CA GLY A 478 -0.48 -29.19 -19.32
C GLY A 478 0.38 -29.76 -20.46
N THR A 479 1.35 -30.58 -20.06
CA THR A 479 2.18 -31.42 -20.92
C THR A 479 1.96 -32.89 -20.57
N GLY A 480 2.38 -33.80 -21.44
CA GLY A 480 2.19 -35.25 -21.25
C GLY A 480 0.87 -35.76 -21.85
N THR A 481 0.26 -36.74 -21.18
CA THR A 481 -0.94 -37.45 -21.66
C THR A 481 -2.11 -36.50 -21.90
N GLU A 482 -2.72 -36.57 -23.09
CA GLU A 482 -3.88 -35.75 -23.48
C GLU A 482 -5.12 -36.05 -22.62
N TYR A 483 -5.53 -37.32 -22.60
CA TYR A 483 -6.67 -37.82 -21.84
C TYR A 483 -6.49 -39.25 -21.33
N LEU A 484 -7.20 -39.58 -20.25
CA LEU A 484 -7.31 -40.93 -19.69
C LEU A 484 -8.64 -41.55 -20.09
N ARG A 485 -8.60 -42.68 -20.82
CA ARG A 485 -9.81 -43.43 -21.19
C ARG A 485 -10.17 -44.46 -20.13
N SER A 486 -11.28 -44.26 -19.43
CA SER A 486 -11.90 -45.30 -18.59
C SER A 486 -12.71 -46.26 -19.46
N LYS A 487 -12.34 -47.54 -19.44
CA LYS A 487 -13.05 -48.63 -20.14
C LYS A 487 -14.13 -49.29 -19.27
N PHE A 488 -14.45 -48.70 -18.10
CA PHE A 488 -15.20 -49.38 -17.04
C PHE A 488 -16.60 -49.85 -17.46
N ASN A 489 -17.36 -49.05 -18.24
CA ASN A 489 -18.33 -49.46 -19.28
C ASN A 489 -19.26 -48.28 -19.70
N ASN A 490 -20.25 -48.60 -20.54
CA ASN A 490 -21.30 -47.71 -21.03
C ASN A 490 -22.00 -46.89 -19.91
N HIS A 491 -21.70 -45.60 -19.84
CA HIS A 491 -22.23 -44.62 -18.89
C HIS A 491 -21.81 -44.78 -17.41
N ASN A 492 -20.91 -45.72 -17.08
CA ASN A 492 -20.29 -45.82 -15.75
C ASN A 492 -18.81 -45.41 -15.78
N LEU A 493 -18.31 -44.91 -14.66
CA LEU A 493 -16.93 -44.44 -14.48
C LEU A 493 -16.42 -44.90 -13.12
N ASN A 494 -15.27 -45.57 -13.09
CA ASN A 494 -14.58 -45.87 -11.86
C ASN A 494 -13.72 -44.65 -11.46
N LYS A 495 -14.19 -43.86 -10.49
CA LYS A 495 -13.50 -42.66 -9.99
C LYS A 495 -12.09 -43.00 -9.52
N ASP A 496 -11.97 -43.97 -8.61
CA ASP A 496 -10.71 -44.31 -7.94
C ASP A 496 -9.66 -44.83 -8.93
N GLU A 497 -10.07 -45.60 -9.95
CA GLU A 497 -9.17 -46.05 -11.04
C GLU A 497 -8.60 -44.87 -11.85
N VAL A 498 -9.43 -43.87 -12.18
CA VAL A 498 -8.96 -42.72 -12.95
C VAL A 498 -8.14 -41.78 -12.09
N GLU A 499 -8.49 -41.55 -10.83
CA GLU A 499 -7.67 -40.74 -9.91
C GLU A 499 -6.31 -41.39 -9.59
N ALA A 500 -6.25 -42.71 -9.47
CA ALA A 500 -4.99 -43.45 -9.37
C ALA A 500 -4.12 -43.24 -10.63
N LYS A 501 -4.72 -43.31 -11.83
CA LYS A 501 -4.02 -43.03 -13.09
C LYS A 501 -3.60 -41.57 -13.22
N MET A 502 -4.41 -40.62 -12.76
CA MET A 502 -4.06 -39.19 -12.70
C MET A 502 -2.87 -38.93 -11.77
N ALA A 503 -2.64 -39.77 -10.77
CA ALA A 503 -1.50 -39.64 -9.87
C ALA A 503 -0.16 -40.13 -10.48
N GLU A 504 -0.20 -40.90 -11.57
CA GLU A 504 1.00 -41.31 -12.31
C GLU A 504 1.68 -40.09 -12.96
N GLU A 505 3.00 -39.96 -12.82
CA GLU A 505 3.75 -38.76 -13.23
C GLU A 505 3.55 -38.37 -14.72
N ALA A 506 3.33 -39.33 -15.63
CA ALA A 506 3.07 -39.08 -17.05
C ALA A 506 1.67 -38.48 -17.35
N ASN A 507 0.73 -38.66 -16.43
CA ASN A 507 -0.68 -38.29 -16.57
C ASN A 507 -1.09 -37.11 -15.66
N LYS A 508 -0.16 -36.65 -14.82
CA LYS A 508 -0.42 -35.75 -13.70
C LYS A 508 -0.82 -34.36 -14.18
N PRO A 509 -2.04 -33.87 -13.85
CA PRO A 509 -2.49 -32.55 -14.26
C PRO A 509 -1.52 -31.43 -13.82
N ASN A 510 -0.83 -30.82 -14.78
CA ASN A 510 0.29 -29.90 -14.55
C ASN A 510 0.14 -28.54 -15.28
N GLY A 511 -1.07 -28.20 -15.72
CA GLY A 511 -1.36 -26.93 -16.40
C GLY A 511 -1.13 -25.72 -15.51
N GLN A 512 -0.77 -24.58 -16.10
CA GLN A 512 -0.32 -23.37 -15.40
C GLN A 512 -1.44 -22.32 -15.32
N ALA A 513 -1.67 -21.78 -14.11
CA ALA A 513 -2.61 -20.68 -13.90
C ALA A 513 -2.29 -19.46 -14.78
N GLY A 514 -3.34 -18.77 -15.22
CA GLY A 514 -3.26 -17.41 -15.72
C GLY A 514 -3.32 -16.40 -14.58
N MET A 515 -3.37 -15.12 -14.92
CA MET A 515 -3.52 -14.03 -13.96
C MET A 515 -4.42 -12.96 -14.55
N PHE A 516 -5.34 -12.42 -13.74
CA PHE A 516 -6.05 -11.19 -14.06
C PHE A 516 -5.63 -10.08 -13.10
N THR A 517 -5.49 -8.87 -13.63
CA THR A 517 -5.32 -7.62 -12.88
C THR A 517 -6.19 -6.55 -13.54
N SER A 518 -7.08 -5.92 -12.80
CA SER A 518 -7.90 -4.81 -13.32
C SER A 518 -7.04 -3.57 -13.63
N SER A 519 -7.57 -2.69 -14.47
CA SER A 519 -7.21 -1.27 -14.42
C SER A 519 -7.60 -0.65 -13.07
N ASP A 520 -7.17 0.58 -12.82
CA ASP A 520 -7.53 1.31 -11.59
C ASP A 520 -9.03 1.67 -11.62
N ILE A 521 -9.74 1.37 -10.53
CA ILE A 521 -11.20 1.54 -10.42
C ILE A 521 -11.48 2.68 -9.44
N ASP A 522 -12.03 3.80 -9.93
CA ASP A 522 -12.30 4.97 -9.10
C ASP A 522 -13.45 4.76 -8.11
N LEU A 523 -13.18 4.97 -6.82
CA LEU A 523 -14.18 5.16 -5.76
C LEU A 523 -14.29 6.66 -5.46
N PRO A 524 -15.41 7.32 -5.80
CA PRO A 524 -15.58 8.75 -5.57
C PRO A 524 -15.76 9.09 -4.08
N VAL A 525 -15.52 10.36 -3.76
CA VAL A 525 -15.79 10.95 -2.43
C VAL A 525 -17.20 10.62 -1.95
N GLY A 526 -17.32 10.26 -0.68
CA GLY A 526 -18.55 9.84 -0.01
C GLY A 526 -18.87 8.35 -0.10
N VAL A 527 -18.12 7.56 -0.88
CA VAL A 527 -18.24 6.09 -0.85
C VAL A 527 -17.59 5.56 0.43
N THR A 528 -18.37 4.85 1.25
CA THR A 528 -17.90 4.24 2.51
C THR A 528 -17.62 2.75 2.40
N GLU A 529 -18.18 2.09 1.38
CA GLU A 529 -18.02 0.65 1.14
C GLU A 529 -18.25 0.29 -0.33
N TYR A 530 -17.60 -0.78 -0.76
CA TYR A 530 -17.71 -1.35 -2.10
C TYR A 530 -17.71 -2.88 -2.03
N THR A 531 -18.39 -3.52 -2.99
CA THR A 531 -18.48 -4.97 -3.11
C THR A 531 -17.79 -5.40 -4.38
N VAL A 532 -16.88 -6.37 -4.25
CA VAL A 532 -16.24 -7.05 -5.38
C VAL A 532 -16.95 -8.38 -5.59
N ARG A 533 -17.34 -8.66 -6.83
CA ARG A 533 -18.00 -9.90 -7.24
C ARG A 533 -17.17 -10.58 -8.34
N ILE A 534 -16.85 -11.86 -8.16
CA ILE A 534 -16.27 -12.71 -9.22
C ILE A 534 -17.33 -13.76 -9.57
N LYS A 535 -17.87 -13.64 -10.77
CA LYS A 535 -19.11 -14.28 -11.20
C LYS A 535 -18.88 -15.27 -12.34
N VAL A 536 -19.76 -16.26 -12.37
CA VAL A 536 -19.97 -17.12 -13.55
C VAL A 536 -20.67 -16.30 -14.63
N THR A 537 -20.18 -16.39 -15.87
CA THR A 537 -20.83 -15.81 -17.07
C THR A 537 -20.78 -16.83 -18.21
N GLU A 538 -21.44 -16.51 -19.34
CA GLU A 538 -21.63 -17.43 -20.47
C GLU A 538 -22.11 -18.83 -20.04
N THR A 539 -23.19 -18.85 -19.25
CA THR A 539 -23.70 -20.01 -18.51
C THR A 539 -24.20 -21.18 -19.36
N GLU A 540 -24.06 -21.14 -20.68
CA GLU A 540 -24.31 -22.25 -21.60
C GLU A 540 -23.01 -22.93 -22.12
N ARG A 541 -21.84 -22.38 -21.77
CA ARG A 541 -20.52 -22.63 -22.38
C ARG A 541 -19.43 -22.82 -21.32
N MET A 542 -19.68 -23.66 -20.32
CA MET A 542 -18.77 -23.89 -19.19
C MET A 542 -17.53 -24.76 -19.48
N GLY A 543 -17.40 -25.34 -20.67
CA GLY A 543 -16.18 -26.03 -21.10
C GLY A 543 -15.97 -27.44 -20.50
N MET A 544 -17.02 -28.11 -20.03
CA MET A 544 -16.92 -29.48 -19.50
C MET A 544 -18.11 -30.36 -19.94
N GLY A 545 -17.86 -31.66 -20.13
CA GLY A 545 -18.83 -32.62 -20.64
C GLY A 545 -20.07 -32.79 -19.76
N TYR A 546 -21.26 -32.60 -20.34
CA TYR A 546 -22.56 -32.76 -19.66
C TYR A 546 -22.96 -34.22 -19.41
N GLN A 547 -22.31 -35.18 -20.05
CA GLN A 547 -22.66 -36.61 -19.95
C GLN A 547 -21.95 -37.34 -18.80
N SER A 548 -21.04 -36.67 -18.08
CA SER A 548 -20.28 -37.24 -16.96
C SER A 548 -21.21 -37.83 -15.87
N PRO A 549 -20.86 -38.98 -15.28
CA PRO A 549 -21.60 -39.56 -14.16
C PRO A 549 -21.19 -38.95 -12.82
N LEU A 550 -20.19 -38.06 -12.81
CA LEU A 550 -19.71 -37.30 -11.65
C LEU A 550 -20.12 -35.83 -11.77
N ARG A 551 -19.98 -35.06 -10.68
CA ARG A 551 -20.17 -33.60 -10.72
C ARG A 551 -18.95 -32.94 -11.35
N HIS A 552 -19.17 -31.83 -12.04
CA HIS A 552 -18.10 -31.06 -12.68
C HIS A 552 -18.12 -29.62 -12.16
N TYR A 553 -16.97 -29.14 -11.72
CA TYR A 553 -16.80 -27.77 -11.21
C TYR A 553 -15.80 -27.00 -12.07
N ALA A 554 -16.04 -25.70 -12.20
CA ALA A 554 -15.36 -24.81 -13.13
C ALA A 554 -15.06 -23.45 -12.51
N LEU A 555 -14.28 -22.63 -13.22
CA LEU A 555 -13.79 -21.33 -12.78
C LEU A 555 -13.02 -21.44 -11.45
N PRO A 556 -11.82 -22.06 -11.48
CA PRO A 556 -10.97 -22.20 -10.31
C PRO A 556 -10.49 -20.84 -9.80
N VAL A 557 -10.48 -20.64 -8.47
CA VAL A 557 -9.92 -19.48 -7.78
C VAL A 557 -9.17 -19.95 -6.53
N THR A 558 -7.95 -19.46 -6.36
CA THR A 558 -7.14 -19.62 -5.15
C THR A 558 -7.02 -18.28 -4.43
N GLY A 559 -6.83 -18.32 -3.11
CA GLY A 559 -6.43 -17.14 -2.33
C GLY A 559 -5.01 -16.68 -2.64
N THR A 560 -4.15 -17.54 -3.19
CA THR A 560 -2.76 -17.18 -3.55
C THR A 560 -2.74 -16.12 -4.65
N ASP A 561 -2.09 -14.99 -4.37
CA ASP A 561 -2.04 -13.80 -5.23
C ASP A 561 -3.43 -13.16 -5.51
N PHE A 562 -4.42 -13.41 -4.64
CA PHE A 562 -5.76 -12.80 -4.73
C PHE A 562 -5.79 -11.46 -3.98
N SER A 563 -5.31 -10.40 -4.63
CA SER A 563 -5.23 -9.04 -4.10
C SER A 563 -6.51 -8.22 -4.34
N ILE A 564 -6.92 -7.47 -3.32
CA ILE A 564 -7.84 -6.32 -3.45
C ILE A 564 -7.11 -5.14 -2.81
N GLU A 565 -6.53 -4.27 -3.64
CA GLU A 565 -5.75 -3.12 -3.19
C GLU A 565 -6.52 -1.81 -3.30
N GLN A 566 -6.32 -0.90 -2.35
CA GLN A 566 -6.69 0.51 -2.46
C GLN A 566 -5.45 1.41 -2.46
N ASP A 567 -5.41 2.42 -3.33
CA ASP A 567 -4.38 3.46 -3.26
C ASP A 567 -4.62 4.44 -2.10
N THR A 568 -3.55 5.10 -1.67
CA THR A 568 -3.60 6.15 -0.64
C THR A 568 -3.29 7.55 -1.20
N LYS A 569 -3.15 7.65 -2.52
CA LYS A 569 -2.69 8.83 -3.25
C LYS A 569 -3.45 10.11 -2.90
N ASN A 570 -4.78 10.02 -2.83
CA ASN A 570 -5.62 11.17 -2.55
C ASN A 570 -5.51 11.63 -1.07
N ILE A 571 -5.30 10.69 -0.13
CA ILE A 571 -4.96 11.02 1.27
C ILE A 571 -3.59 11.71 1.32
N ALA A 572 -2.59 11.17 0.61
CA ALA A 572 -1.25 11.73 0.60
C ALA A 572 -1.23 13.17 0.05
N LYS A 573 -2.05 13.42 -0.98
CA LYS A 573 -2.29 14.74 -1.55
C LYS A 573 -2.97 15.69 -0.55
N ASP A 574 -4.02 15.25 0.15
CA ASP A 574 -4.71 16.05 1.18
C ASP A 574 -3.78 16.44 2.33
N LEU A 575 -3.05 15.47 2.90
CA LEU A 575 -2.11 15.72 3.98
C LEU A 575 -1.01 16.71 3.56
N LEU A 576 -0.47 16.58 2.35
CA LEU A 576 0.49 17.55 1.83
C LEU A 576 -0.13 18.94 1.62
N GLN A 577 -1.35 19.03 1.09
CA GLN A 577 -2.07 20.30 0.93
C GLN A 577 -2.25 21.01 2.29
N ARG A 578 -2.57 20.24 3.34
CA ARG A 578 -2.76 20.76 4.70
C ARG A 578 -1.45 21.22 5.34
N ILE A 579 -0.36 20.46 5.14
CA ILE A 579 1.00 20.88 5.53
C ILE A 579 1.38 22.20 4.84
N TYR A 580 1.17 22.28 3.52
CA TYR A 580 1.44 23.47 2.72
C TYR A 580 0.64 24.68 3.20
N ASN A 581 -0.67 24.53 3.41
CA ASN A 581 -1.53 25.63 3.87
C ASN A 581 -1.08 26.19 5.23
N ARG A 582 -0.74 25.32 6.20
CA ARG A 582 -0.19 25.72 7.51
C ARG A 582 1.12 26.49 7.39
N LEU A 583 2.03 25.97 6.58
CA LEU A 583 3.35 26.57 6.35
C LEU A 583 3.30 27.90 5.57
N VAL A 584 2.26 28.12 4.76
CA VAL A 584 1.97 29.41 4.14
C VAL A 584 1.34 30.40 5.13
N GLU A 585 0.43 29.93 5.99
CA GLU A 585 -0.22 30.73 7.05
C GLU A 585 0.81 31.27 8.07
N GLN A 586 1.79 30.46 8.46
CA GLN A 586 2.81 30.80 9.48
C GLN A 586 4.04 31.53 8.90
N LYS A 587 4.18 31.56 7.56
CA LYS A 587 5.36 32.02 6.81
C LYS A 587 5.97 33.34 7.28
N SER A 588 5.16 34.34 7.66
CA SER A 588 5.67 35.66 8.07
C SER A 588 6.41 35.65 9.40
N GLU A 589 5.98 34.82 10.36
CA GLU A 589 6.68 34.66 11.64
C GLU A 589 7.86 33.69 11.48
N ASP A 590 7.68 32.60 10.73
CA ASP A 590 8.74 31.60 10.50
C ASP A 590 9.96 32.18 9.79
N THR A 591 9.76 33.11 8.84
CA THR A 591 10.84 33.73 8.06
C THR A 591 11.46 34.97 8.72
N LYS A 592 11.09 35.30 9.96
CA LYS A 592 11.53 36.51 10.68
C LYS A 592 13.02 36.53 11.03
N TRP A 593 13.60 35.37 11.25
CA TRP A 593 15.01 35.19 11.63
C TRP A 593 15.77 34.34 10.62
N SER A 594 15.42 34.44 9.33
CA SER A 594 16.03 33.68 8.23
C SER A 594 17.03 34.51 7.42
N THR A 595 18.05 33.88 6.86
CA THR A 595 18.88 34.54 5.84
C THR A 595 18.13 34.65 4.50
N PRO A 596 18.56 35.54 3.58
CA PRO A 596 17.98 35.59 2.23
C PRO A 596 18.00 34.25 1.50
N GLU A 597 19.05 33.45 1.70
CA GLU A 597 19.26 32.15 1.05
C GLU A 597 18.30 31.08 1.58
N THR A 598 18.18 30.92 2.91
CA THR A 598 17.27 29.92 3.50
C THR A 598 15.80 30.27 3.21
N LYS A 599 15.47 31.55 3.24
CA LYS A 599 14.15 32.05 2.83
C LYS A 599 13.86 31.76 1.35
N ALA A 600 14.79 32.07 0.44
CA ALA A 600 14.61 31.81 -0.99
C ALA A 600 14.47 30.31 -1.31
N ALA A 601 15.24 29.45 -0.62
CA ALA A 601 15.14 28.00 -0.77
C ALA A 601 13.77 27.46 -0.30
N TYR A 602 13.26 27.97 0.83
CA TYR A 602 11.94 27.62 1.35
C TYR A 602 10.81 28.10 0.43
N GLU A 603 10.85 29.34 -0.06
CA GLU A 603 9.85 29.89 -1.00
C GLU A 603 9.84 29.16 -2.35
N THR A 604 11.02 28.80 -2.86
CA THR A 604 11.16 27.93 -4.04
C THR A 604 10.48 26.59 -3.78
N LYS A 605 10.74 25.96 -2.62
CA LYS A 605 10.14 24.66 -2.31
C LYS A 605 8.62 24.73 -2.14
N LEU A 606 8.09 25.76 -1.49
CA LEU A 606 6.63 26.00 -1.44
C LEU A 606 6.04 26.11 -2.86
N THR A 607 6.73 26.77 -3.78
CA THR A 607 6.27 26.90 -5.18
C THR A 607 6.26 25.55 -5.92
N GLU A 608 7.30 24.73 -5.76
CA GLU A 608 7.34 23.36 -6.28
C GLU A 608 6.17 22.51 -5.75
N ILE A 609 5.87 22.63 -4.45
CA ILE A 609 4.78 21.89 -3.79
C ILE A 609 3.42 22.31 -4.32
N ASN A 610 3.17 23.60 -4.53
CA ASN A 610 1.93 24.08 -5.14
C ASN A 610 1.73 23.53 -6.57
N ASN A 611 2.82 23.46 -7.35
CA ASN A 611 2.79 22.84 -8.68
C ASN A 611 2.56 21.31 -8.60
N LEU A 612 3.13 20.62 -7.61
CA LEU A 612 2.93 19.19 -7.37
C LEU A 612 1.50 18.86 -6.93
N LEU A 613 0.90 19.70 -6.08
CA LEU A 613 -0.49 19.60 -5.65
C LEU A 613 -1.46 19.84 -6.82
N SER A 614 -1.07 20.62 -7.82
CA SER A 614 -1.80 20.77 -9.08
C SER A 614 -1.68 19.55 -10.02
N SER A 615 -0.80 18.59 -9.74
CA SER A 615 -0.63 17.37 -10.55
C SER A 615 -1.70 16.31 -10.26
N GLU A 616 -2.20 15.68 -11.32
CA GLU A 616 -3.09 14.51 -11.26
C GLU A 616 -2.32 13.17 -11.35
N THR A 617 -1.05 13.16 -11.77
CA THR A 617 -0.28 11.94 -12.07
C THR A 617 0.74 11.53 -10.99
N SER A 618 0.87 12.31 -9.91
CA SER A 618 1.77 12.02 -8.78
C SER A 618 1.37 10.74 -8.00
N THR A 619 2.25 10.26 -7.11
CA THR A 619 2.11 9.06 -6.28
C THR A 619 2.18 9.39 -4.78
N THR A 620 1.80 8.47 -3.89
CA THR A 620 1.92 8.68 -2.44
C THR A 620 3.36 8.93 -2.04
N SER A 621 4.28 8.09 -2.51
CA SER A 621 5.73 8.23 -2.26
C SER A 621 6.27 9.59 -2.70
N LYS A 622 5.86 10.12 -3.85
CA LYS A 622 6.30 11.44 -4.33
C LYS A 622 5.77 12.59 -3.47
N TYR A 623 4.54 12.48 -2.96
CA TYR A 623 4.00 13.45 -2.01
C TYR A 623 4.74 13.41 -0.67
N LYS A 624 5.14 12.23 -0.17
CA LYS A 624 5.98 12.08 1.04
C LYS A 624 7.35 12.74 0.89
N GLU A 625 8.11 12.35 -0.12
CA GLU A 625 9.46 12.88 -0.40
C GLU A 625 9.43 14.40 -0.49
N SER A 626 8.42 14.94 -1.17
CA SER A 626 8.26 16.37 -1.35
C SER A 626 7.88 17.08 -0.03
N ALA A 627 7.07 16.44 0.83
CA ALA A 627 6.79 16.93 2.18
C ALA A 627 8.05 16.93 3.07
N GLU A 628 8.82 15.84 3.06
CA GLU A 628 10.06 15.72 3.83
C GLU A 628 11.05 16.83 3.48
N LEU A 629 11.28 17.06 2.18
CA LEU A 629 12.13 18.15 1.69
C LEU A 629 11.58 19.54 2.08
N LEU A 630 10.25 19.76 2.05
CA LEU A 630 9.66 21.03 2.50
C LEU A 630 9.89 21.24 4.01
N ILE A 631 9.73 20.20 4.82
CA ILE A 631 9.95 20.23 6.27
C ILE A 631 11.43 20.42 6.62
N GLU A 632 12.35 19.89 5.82
CA GLU A 632 13.78 20.18 5.93
C GLU A 632 14.06 21.68 5.71
N LYS A 633 13.54 22.28 4.63
CA LYS A 633 13.74 23.71 4.36
C LYS A 633 13.06 24.60 5.40
N TYR A 634 11.86 24.24 5.86
CA TYR A 634 11.19 24.90 6.98
C TYR A 634 12.06 24.92 8.25
N LYS A 635 12.63 23.78 8.64
CA LYS A 635 13.53 23.68 9.82
C LYS A 635 14.81 24.54 9.69
N SER A 636 15.23 24.87 8.46
CA SER A 636 16.43 25.69 8.21
C SER A 636 16.24 27.21 8.37
N LEU A 637 15.02 27.68 8.63
CA LEU A 637 14.67 29.11 8.65
C LEU A 637 15.13 29.87 9.90
N ASN A 638 15.48 29.22 11.01
CA ASN A 638 15.84 29.90 12.26
C ASN A 638 17.34 30.18 12.36
N ASN A 639 17.83 31.12 11.55
CA ASN A 639 19.23 31.54 11.43
C ASN A 639 19.61 32.68 12.41
N ARG A 640 18.90 32.85 13.53
CA ARG A 640 19.06 34.02 14.42
C ARG A 640 20.50 34.30 14.82
N ASP A 641 21.25 33.28 15.24
CA ASP A 641 22.62 33.45 15.72
C ASP A 641 23.59 33.82 14.58
N GLU A 642 23.35 33.31 13.36
CA GLU A 642 24.11 33.65 12.16
C GLU A 642 23.87 35.11 11.74
N ILE A 643 22.62 35.57 11.78
CA ILE A 643 22.23 36.96 11.50
C ILE A 643 22.86 37.91 12.51
N VAL A 644 22.83 37.58 13.81
CA VAL A 644 23.46 38.39 14.87
C VAL A 644 24.98 38.42 14.71
N ALA A 645 25.61 37.30 14.35
CA ALA A 645 27.05 37.25 14.09
C ALA A 645 27.45 38.11 12.88
N ALA A 646 26.69 38.04 11.78
CA ALA A 646 26.89 38.86 10.59
C ALA A 646 26.73 40.36 10.91
N ALA A 647 25.66 40.75 11.59
CA ALA A 647 25.42 42.14 11.98
C ALA A 647 26.55 42.70 12.87
N LYS A 648 27.11 41.89 13.78
CA LYS A 648 28.28 42.28 14.59
C LYS A 648 29.56 42.41 13.76
N ALA A 649 29.76 41.57 12.75
CA ALA A 649 30.88 41.69 11.81
C ALA A 649 30.78 42.97 10.95
N ASP A 650 29.59 43.26 10.41
CA ASP A 650 29.34 44.47 9.61
C ASP A 650 29.50 45.75 10.44
N LEU A 651 28.97 45.75 11.68
CA LEU A 651 29.18 46.84 12.63
C LEU A 651 30.67 47.05 12.94
N ALA A 652 31.44 45.98 13.12
CA ALA A 652 32.87 46.07 13.34
C ALA A 652 33.62 46.64 12.12
N GLN A 653 33.24 46.28 10.89
CA GLN A 653 33.80 46.85 9.66
C GLN A 653 33.46 48.34 9.53
N ALA A 654 32.20 48.73 9.75
CA ALA A 654 31.75 50.13 9.70
C ALA A 654 32.47 51.01 10.73
N VAL A 655 32.67 50.49 11.94
CA VAL A 655 33.43 51.16 13.01
C VAL A 655 34.90 51.34 12.60
N GLU A 656 35.52 50.36 11.96
CA GLU A 656 36.91 50.48 11.51
C GLU A 656 37.05 51.46 10.33
N ALA A 657 36.07 51.51 9.43
CA ALA A 657 36.02 52.53 8.36
C ALA A 657 35.93 53.96 8.93
N GLU A 658 34.99 54.20 9.87
CA GLU A 658 34.82 55.51 10.53
C GLU A 658 36.09 55.95 11.29
N LYS A 659 36.79 55.03 11.98
CA LYS A 659 38.09 55.33 12.60
C LYS A 659 39.14 55.77 11.57
N ASN A 660 39.19 55.11 10.42
CA ASN A 660 40.14 55.45 9.37
C ASN A 660 39.84 56.83 8.77
N GLU A 661 38.57 57.20 8.60
CA GLU A 661 38.18 58.56 8.20
C GLU A 661 38.55 59.61 9.27
N ILE A 662 38.26 59.35 10.56
CA ILE A 662 38.67 60.23 11.68
C ILE A 662 40.20 60.41 11.71
N ASN A 663 40.96 59.35 11.45
CA ASN A 663 42.41 59.39 11.42
C ASN A 663 42.95 60.13 10.19
N ALA A 664 42.28 60.06 9.03
CA ALA A 664 42.65 60.77 7.81
C ALA A 664 42.27 62.26 7.81
N ASP A 665 41.32 62.69 8.65
CA ASP A 665 40.88 64.10 8.73
C ASP A 665 42.00 65.02 9.24
N ASN A 666 42.61 65.79 8.34
CA ASN A 666 43.69 66.75 8.67
C ASN A 666 43.21 68.02 9.38
N SER A 667 41.90 68.22 9.56
CA SER A 667 41.35 69.37 10.30
C SER A 667 41.29 69.16 11.82
N LEU A 668 41.46 67.92 12.29
CA LEU A 668 41.40 67.54 13.70
C LEU A 668 42.77 67.45 14.35
N THR A 669 42.89 67.97 15.58
CA THR A 669 44.06 67.74 16.43
C THR A 669 44.11 66.28 16.94
N SER A 670 45.30 65.80 17.31
CA SER A 670 45.49 64.44 17.82
C SER A 670 44.61 64.10 19.03
N ALA A 671 44.36 65.07 19.91
CA ALA A 671 43.46 64.92 21.04
C ALA A 671 41.99 64.75 20.60
N ALA A 672 41.53 65.57 19.64
CA ALA A 672 40.17 65.48 19.11
C ALA A 672 39.91 64.17 18.34
N LYS A 673 40.94 63.63 17.65
CA LYS A 673 40.86 62.30 17.01
C LYS A 673 40.67 61.19 18.05
N ALA A 674 41.48 61.18 19.11
CA ALA A 674 41.38 60.18 20.17
C ALA A 674 40.03 60.21 20.91
N GLU A 675 39.46 61.40 21.12
CA GLU A 675 38.14 61.56 21.72
C GLU A 675 37.01 61.05 20.82
N LYS A 676 37.05 61.37 19.51
CA LYS A 676 36.09 60.83 18.53
C LYS A 676 36.16 59.31 18.40
N VAL A 677 37.36 58.73 18.31
CA VAL A 677 37.53 57.26 18.22
C VAL A 677 36.95 56.56 19.46
N LYS A 678 37.15 57.12 20.67
CA LYS A 678 36.50 56.60 21.88
C LYS A 678 34.98 56.67 21.82
N ALA A 679 34.41 57.73 21.26
CA ALA A 679 32.97 57.86 21.10
C ALA A 679 32.38 56.85 20.09
N VAL A 680 33.12 56.53 19.02
CA VAL A 680 32.73 55.48 18.05
C VAL A 680 32.77 54.10 18.70
N GLU A 681 33.83 53.76 19.45
CA GLU A 681 33.91 52.47 20.17
C GLU A 681 32.84 52.36 21.27
N ALA A 682 32.56 53.43 22.01
CA ALA A 682 31.47 53.43 23.00
C ALA A 682 30.10 53.16 22.35
N LYS A 683 29.83 53.79 21.20
CA LYS A 683 28.62 53.50 20.40
C LYS A 683 28.58 52.07 19.87
N LYS A 684 29.73 51.52 19.45
CA LYS A 684 29.82 50.10 19.05
C LYS A 684 29.36 49.19 20.19
N THR A 685 29.88 49.39 21.40
CA THR A 685 29.48 48.58 22.57
C THR A 685 28.01 48.77 22.94
N GLU A 686 27.46 49.98 22.77
CA GLU A 686 26.03 50.25 22.96
C GLU A 686 25.15 49.51 21.93
N GLU A 687 25.59 49.41 20.67
CA GLU A 687 24.84 48.75 19.60
C GLU A 687 25.00 47.21 19.62
N GLU A 688 26.16 46.67 20.00
CA GLU A 688 26.38 45.22 20.18
C GLU A 688 25.57 44.59 21.34
N ALA A 689 25.00 45.44 22.21
CA ALA A 689 24.20 45.09 23.37
C ALA A 689 22.67 45.15 23.12
N LYS A 690 22.23 45.56 21.93
CA LYS A 690 20.84 45.56 21.48
C LYS A 690 20.49 44.25 20.76
#